data_AF-W7YEI4-F1
#
_entry.id   AF-W7YEI4-F1
#
_cell.length_a   1.000
_cell.length_b   1.000
_cell.length_c   1.000
_cell.angle_alpha   90.00
_cell.angle_beta   90.00
_cell.angle_gamma   90.00
#
_symmetry.space_group_name_H-M   'P 1'
#
loop_
_entity.id
_entity.type
_entity.pdbx_description
1 polymer ?
#
loop_
_entity_poly.entity_id
_entity_poly.type
_entity_poly.pdbx_seq_one_letter_code
_entity_poly.pdbx_strand_id
1 'polypeptide(L)'
;MLIGLVKWFDKDKGFGVVGTPDGEEYFLHINSFTTKPDKILKGTPIAFSPKTDNRKNRNSAESSRLVGNSEDWKVILNHLGKPDSVRIEVEVRGHGRRGNPYHRKEMQSFSLIGLSLKYFFQDKNEEEISNFIIDYYDNDLNTKQFISYCELIEDSLPKHFSNEISTNILNIVFSHFGKNLNEEILYAVWKQKKFKFISYNEMDDYEIPESVLRANILEIGKSELSRILNFSFGSEFGSYYVNNKFSNIETLTSDEIKELYQFVEFEKETEQENRKHQLDNLYTQRIEVELTEKANQLDTIRNSDDFNNYNRLLQLIPNRFTDTDKNKVTKSIHKIIAQKCSDEFKPELWIKGIIEEVSLEFVSKYFLNKDTQSDKRISILTKLQTDRQFELLKKYADEYTFEKGFALLEELVKKENSLNYYFDLLEVLFNTEFWKDKKGKELIESFTDYVNDQSNDEQKYDLFLIGYIKDVPQNIVRQNIHQLEKEDCKKIFKSISENKPFIRDILTEKVTFENTVSLSWLYDLAIEFLDIENFNTFDKKAFDTTEHSEYFKFWEIGKAKLFPQHQIEELLQDEFENYAQIDNWIKNNATTTEEISDFLFSFLNKQVPVTDRKIFYKQLNHIKYLLQLNELHLEQIKQIQNDFYTVILWVLDKDDVLNFELLKQKFIYFAPDEQIRIIRKLFFIKANGQFDLTIEKLNELTRFDLDLYKTNLEFNPEIPIDISTDVVVKALLSYQQNKRFFVESELLTIILNDLKLDKTRRFILANYFEDCLGRQTAKFDWSREGEIRKIKYGNNQFYFAISFSTGNTHWVNNRWGGREVYSPNPNFENLKEAVKKISGVKWNPNEKHWGVPSQYETEVLNFAKEQRFFLDFEGSNYANNIHLADFKREDIPNGISFCEGRLANKPHVMFKRKFWWCGGQLCFSKCETIHKTDEWEKYTLLDFCEILDLNTDEINKMGDFIPKGKYYQFIALINRFNRLLEKLYCKDCGHILYPSDFGTGHFAAHTVVRFQCRNDECENNEEIYLNHCLNGQCNNIIDSRISKRCDNGLFICDSCGSCCAHNMLERRLSNLKLTGGYIHDNLVKCVNEKLGHLERGEYFCYKCKSEMTEISDDIFQCSKCNVEYDTTKYNFKRPHIHLRKTIATTGNNGNDKESFNDDSDFPF
;
A
#
# COMPACT_ATOMS: atom_id res chain seq x y z
N MET A 1 15.90 25.82 -48.66
CA MET A 1 14.54 25.27 -48.49
C MET A 1 14.24 25.17 -47.01
N LEU A 2 12.97 25.24 -46.62
CA LEU A 2 12.47 24.96 -45.27
C LEU A 2 11.66 23.66 -45.28
N ILE A 3 11.57 23.00 -44.13
CA ILE A 3 10.65 21.88 -43.90
C ILE A 3 9.67 22.26 -42.80
N GLY A 4 8.39 21.97 -43.04
CA GLY A 4 7.34 22.14 -42.04
C GLY A 4 6.32 21.02 -42.11
N LEU A 5 5.43 20.96 -41.12
CA LEU A 5 4.35 19.98 -41.07
C LEU A 5 3.02 20.58 -41.51
N VAL A 6 2.27 19.87 -42.35
CA VAL A 6 0.93 20.29 -42.76
C VAL A 6 0.00 20.35 -41.54
N LYS A 7 -0.48 21.56 -41.22
CA LYS A 7 -1.50 21.75 -40.16
C LYS A 7 -2.88 21.33 -40.64
N TRP A 8 -3.21 21.65 -41.88
CA TRP A 8 -4.44 21.23 -42.57
C TRP A 8 -4.29 21.42 -44.09
N PHE A 9 -5.04 20.64 -44.87
CA PHE A 9 -5.10 20.75 -46.32
C PHE A 9 -6.50 20.40 -46.84
N ASP A 10 -7.09 21.26 -47.65
CA ASP A 10 -8.38 21.06 -48.31
C ASP A 10 -8.14 20.51 -49.72
N LYS A 11 -8.48 19.24 -49.93
CA LYS A 11 -8.25 18.54 -51.20
C LYS A 11 -9.09 19.10 -52.35
N ASP A 12 -10.32 19.51 -52.06
CA ASP A 12 -11.27 19.96 -53.09
C ASP A 12 -10.91 21.36 -53.59
N LYS A 13 -10.45 22.22 -52.68
CA LYS A 13 -9.98 23.58 -53.02
C LYS A 13 -8.51 23.63 -53.43
N GLY A 14 -7.75 22.58 -53.13
CA GLY A 14 -6.35 22.45 -53.50
C GLY A 14 -5.40 23.36 -52.72
N PHE A 15 -5.70 23.73 -51.47
CA PHE A 15 -4.80 24.52 -50.62
C PHE A 15 -4.85 24.17 -49.13
N GLY A 16 -3.82 24.56 -48.39
CA GLY A 16 -3.63 24.28 -46.97
C GLY A 16 -2.61 25.19 -46.30
N VAL A 17 -2.16 24.81 -45.11
CA VAL A 17 -1.13 25.52 -44.33
C VAL A 17 -0.10 24.54 -43.79
N VAL A 18 1.16 24.94 -43.89
CA VAL A 18 2.32 24.25 -43.31
C VAL A 18 2.87 25.09 -42.16
N GLY A 19 3.15 24.46 -41.03
CA GLY A 19 3.73 25.10 -39.84
C GLY A 19 5.17 24.69 -39.60
N THR A 20 5.97 25.61 -39.08
CA THR A 20 7.36 25.40 -38.68
C THR A 20 7.54 25.54 -37.15
N PRO A 21 8.65 25.03 -36.57
CA PRO A 21 8.85 24.99 -35.11
C PRO A 21 8.98 26.36 -34.44
N ASP A 22 9.40 27.38 -35.19
CA ASP A 22 9.44 28.78 -34.79
C ASP A 22 8.06 29.45 -34.72
N GLY A 23 6.99 28.72 -35.06
CA GLY A 23 5.62 29.19 -35.01
C GLY A 23 5.15 29.89 -36.29
N GLU A 24 6.00 29.99 -37.32
CA GLU A 24 5.59 30.55 -38.61
C GLU A 24 4.64 29.61 -39.37
N GLU A 25 3.77 30.22 -40.17
CA GLU A 25 2.80 29.51 -41.01
C GLU A 25 2.93 29.93 -42.46
N TYR A 26 2.94 28.93 -43.35
CA TYR A 26 3.12 29.09 -44.77
C TYR A 26 1.91 28.54 -45.52
N PHE A 27 1.31 29.37 -46.36
CA PHE A 27 0.20 28.97 -47.23
C PHE A 27 0.71 28.00 -48.31
N LEU A 28 0.12 26.82 -48.39
CA LEU A 28 0.49 25.75 -49.31
C LEU A 28 -0.59 25.55 -50.36
N HIS A 29 -0.26 25.58 -51.64
CA HIS A 29 -1.20 25.31 -52.72
C HIS A 29 -0.79 24.08 -53.52
N ILE A 30 -1.76 23.29 -54.02
CA ILE A 30 -1.49 22.04 -54.76
C ILE A 30 -0.66 22.28 -56.02
N ASN A 31 -0.85 23.44 -56.66
CA ASN A 31 -0.09 23.84 -57.85
C ASN A 31 1.33 24.34 -57.53
N SER A 32 1.65 24.59 -56.26
CA SER A 32 3.01 24.91 -55.83
C SER A 32 3.87 23.65 -55.69
N PHE A 33 3.28 22.45 -55.78
CA PHE A 33 4.04 21.20 -55.75
C PHE A 33 4.73 20.91 -57.07
N THR A 34 6.02 20.56 -57.01
CA THR A 34 6.78 20.16 -58.21
C THR A 34 6.26 18.86 -58.81
N THR A 35 5.88 17.91 -57.94
CA THR A 35 5.15 16.69 -58.29
C THR A 35 3.94 16.58 -57.37
N LYS A 36 2.74 16.45 -57.94
CA LYS A 36 1.50 16.43 -57.16
C LYS A 36 1.42 15.13 -56.33
N PRO A 37 1.36 15.21 -55.00
CA PRO A 37 1.22 14.03 -54.16
C PRO A 37 -0.20 13.46 -54.25
N ASP A 38 -0.32 12.12 -54.21
CA ASP A 38 -1.62 11.44 -54.26
C ASP A 38 -2.51 11.79 -53.06
N LYS A 39 -1.89 12.06 -51.91
CA LYS A 39 -2.57 12.41 -50.67
C LYS A 39 -1.69 13.29 -49.78
N ILE A 40 -2.28 14.35 -49.22
CA ILE A 40 -1.66 15.22 -48.21
C ILE A 40 -2.49 15.08 -46.93
N LEU A 41 -1.87 14.61 -45.85
CA LEU A 41 -2.51 14.45 -44.54
C LEU A 41 -1.98 15.49 -43.56
N LYS A 42 -2.70 15.68 -42.45
CA LYS A 42 -2.18 16.45 -41.32
C LYS A 42 -0.93 15.78 -40.76
N GLY A 43 0.09 16.57 -40.45
CA GLY A 43 1.39 16.08 -40.00
C GLY A 43 2.28 15.55 -41.12
N THR A 44 1.85 15.59 -42.39
CA THR A 44 2.74 15.28 -43.53
C THR A 44 3.86 16.34 -43.60
N PRO A 45 5.14 15.95 -43.60
CA PRO A 45 6.27 16.87 -43.73
C PRO A 45 6.46 17.30 -45.20
N ILE A 46 6.58 18.60 -45.41
CA ILE A 46 6.71 19.23 -46.72
C ILE A 46 7.99 20.06 -46.76
N ALA A 47 8.82 19.81 -47.76
CA ALA A 47 9.96 20.67 -48.10
C ALA A 47 9.50 21.75 -49.10
N PHE A 48 9.82 23.02 -48.85
CA PHE A 48 9.37 24.14 -49.69
C PHE A 48 10.33 25.33 -49.66
N SER A 49 10.12 26.27 -50.59
CA SER A 49 10.80 27.57 -50.61
C SER A 49 9.88 28.65 -50.06
N PRO A 50 10.24 29.34 -48.96
CA PRO A 50 9.41 30.39 -48.37
C PRO A 50 9.39 31.61 -49.29
N LYS A 51 8.20 32.19 -49.50
CA LYS A 51 8.01 33.45 -50.23
C LYS A 51 6.96 34.32 -49.56
N THR A 52 7.31 35.58 -49.27
CA THR A 52 6.36 36.55 -48.72
C THR A 52 5.59 37.23 -49.84
N ASP A 53 4.26 37.10 -49.85
CA ASP A 53 3.39 37.83 -50.76
C ASP A 53 3.00 39.18 -50.13
N ASN A 54 3.75 40.23 -50.47
CA ASN A 54 3.55 41.58 -49.94
C ASN A 54 2.17 42.17 -50.27
N ARG A 55 1.44 41.67 -51.27
CA ARG A 55 0.09 42.15 -51.62
C ARG A 55 -1.00 41.53 -50.74
N LYS A 56 -0.79 40.31 -50.27
CA LYS A 56 -1.74 39.56 -49.42
C LYS A 56 -1.29 39.44 -47.97
N ASN A 57 -0.15 40.04 -47.64
CA ASN A 57 0.51 40.03 -46.34
C ASN A 57 0.57 38.61 -45.71
N ARG A 58 1.02 37.62 -46.49
CA ARG A 58 1.09 36.22 -46.06
C ARG A 58 2.32 35.52 -46.62
N ASN A 59 2.89 34.60 -45.84
CA ASN A 59 3.98 33.73 -46.29
C ASN A 59 3.40 32.53 -47.03
N SER A 60 4.03 32.13 -48.13
CA SER A 60 3.60 31.03 -49.00
C SER A 60 4.74 30.01 -49.19
N ALA A 61 4.37 28.74 -49.26
CA ALA A 61 5.23 27.61 -49.55
C ALA A 61 5.22 27.35 -51.06
N GLU A 62 6.25 27.81 -51.76
CA GLU A 62 6.42 27.59 -53.21
C GLU A 62 7.39 26.44 -53.48
N SER A 63 7.33 25.86 -54.68
CA SER A 63 8.18 24.73 -55.09
C SER A 63 8.18 23.58 -54.06
N SER A 64 6.98 23.23 -53.59
CA SER A 64 6.77 22.26 -52.51
C SER A 64 6.95 20.82 -52.98
N ARG A 65 7.41 19.94 -52.09
CA ARG A 65 7.46 18.48 -52.31
C ARG A 65 7.31 17.73 -50.98
N LEU A 66 6.95 16.44 -51.05
CA LEU A 66 7.04 15.56 -49.89
C LEU A 66 8.52 15.38 -49.53
N VAL A 67 8.82 15.30 -48.22
CA VAL A 67 10.17 14.98 -47.75
C VAL A 67 10.52 13.55 -48.17
N GLY A 68 11.69 13.37 -48.78
CA GLY A 68 12.13 12.06 -49.22
C GLY A 68 13.34 12.06 -50.16
N ASN A 69 13.74 13.21 -50.69
CA ASN A 69 14.89 13.34 -51.57
C ASN A 69 16.16 13.61 -50.77
N SER A 70 17.33 13.24 -51.31
CA SER A 70 18.64 13.39 -50.66
C SER A 70 18.90 14.77 -50.04
N GLU A 71 18.52 15.84 -50.73
CA GLU A 71 18.69 17.23 -50.24
C GLU A 71 17.88 17.54 -48.97
N ASP A 72 16.77 16.82 -48.73
CA ASP A 72 15.90 17.05 -47.57
C ASP A 72 16.59 16.59 -46.28
N TRP A 73 17.50 15.61 -46.35
CA TRP A 73 18.26 15.10 -45.19
C TRP A 73 18.98 16.23 -44.46
N LYS A 74 19.71 17.05 -45.22
CA LYS A 74 20.45 18.21 -44.69
C LYS A 74 19.51 19.24 -44.06
N VAL A 75 18.35 19.46 -44.68
CA VAL A 75 17.37 20.43 -44.18
C VAL A 75 16.71 19.95 -42.88
N ILE A 76 16.45 18.65 -42.74
CA ILE A 76 15.98 18.06 -41.48
C ILE A 76 17.01 18.28 -40.38
N LEU A 77 18.27 17.97 -40.66
CA LEU A 77 19.35 18.02 -39.67
C LEU A 77 19.81 19.44 -39.32
N ASN A 78 19.45 20.46 -40.09
CA ASN A 78 19.61 21.87 -39.70
C ASN A 78 18.84 22.25 -38.41
N HIS A 79 17.85 21.46 -38.03
CA HIS A 79 17.11 21.59 -36.78
C HIS A 79 17.72 20.79 -35.61
N LEU A 80 18.80 20.04 -35.85
CA LEU A 80 19.49 19.28 -34.80
C LEU A 80 19.97 20.22 -33.69
N GLY A 81 19.61 19.89 -32.44
CA GLY A 81 19.93 20.71 -31.27
C GLY A 81 19.09 21.99 -31.12
N LYS A 82 18.03 22.17 -31.93
CA LYS A 82 17.07 23.28 -31.84
C LYS A 82 15.67 22.75 -31.50
N PRO A 83 14.75 23.59 -31.00
CA PRO A 83 13.35 23.20 -30.84
C PRO A 83 12.74 22.77 -32.18
N ASP A 84 12.17 21.57 -32.24
CA ASP A 84 11.62 20.98 -33.48
C ASP A 84 10.10 20.73 -33.40
N SER A 85 9.44 21.19 -32.34
CA SER A 85 8.04 20.85 -32.09
C SER A 85 7.08 21.75 -32.86
N VAL A 86 6.15 21.18 -33.64
CA VAL A 86 5.10 21.90 -34.37
C VAL A 86 3.73 21.55 -33.81
N ARG A 87 2.95 22.56 -33.44
CA ARG A 87 1.59 22.39 -32.91
C ARG A 87 0.57 22.26 -34.04
N ILE A 88 -0.15 21.14 -34.07
CA ILE A 88 -1.15 20.81 -35.08
C ILE A 88 -2.50 20.51 -34.41
N GLU A 89 -3.58 21.09 -34.94
CA GLU A 89 -4.94 20.80 -34.50
C GLU A 89 -5.36 19.42 -35.02
N VAL A 90 -5.53 18.46 -34.12
CA VAL A 90 -6.02 17.12 -34.44
C VAL A 90 -7.44 16.92 -33.92
N GLU A 91 -8.22 16.12 -34.63
CA GLU A 91 -9.55 15.75 -34.20
C GLU A 91 -9.47 14.51 -33.33
N VAL A 92 -9.71 14.67 -32.03
CA VAL A 92 -9.78 13.55 -31.11
C VAL A 92 -11.23 13.12 -30.99
N ARG A 93 -11.47 11.90 -31.47
CA ARG A 93 -12.76 11.23 -31.33
C ARG A 93 -12.67 10.30 -30.13
N GLY A 94 -13.39 10.66 -29.09
CA GLY A 94 -13.49 9.88 -27.86
C GLY A 94 -14.95 9.70 -27.47
N HIS A 95 -15.19 8.84 -26.49
CA HIS A 95 -16.48 8.75 -25.83
C HIS A 95 -16.31 9.29 -24.41
N GLY A 96 -17.16 10.24 -24.03
CA GLY A 96 -17.18 10.74 -22.65
C GLY A 96 -17.64 9.66 -21.68
N ARG A 97 -17.51 9.89 -20.36
CA ARG A 97 -17.95 8.94 -19.31
C ARG A 97 -19.42 8.51 -19.41
N ARG A 98 -20.28 9.30 -20.08
CA ARG A 98 -21.69 8.98 -20.37
C ARG A 98 -21.93 8.32 -21.74
N GLY A 99 -20.86 7.93 -22.44
CA GLY A 99 -20.94 7.26 -23.75
C GLY A 99 -21.29 8.17 -24.92
N ASN A 100 -21.48 9.49 -24.73
CA ASN A 100 -21.67 10.41 -25.85
C ASN A 100 -20.37 10.51 -26.65
N PRO A 101 -20.41 10.28 -27.98
CA PRO A 101 -19.26 10.57 -28.83
C PRO A 101 -19.02 12.07 -28.77
N TYR A 102 -17.85 12.47 -28.28
CA TYR A 102 -17.41 13.83 -28.44
C TYR A 102 -16.38 13.87 -29.56
N HIS A 103 -16.54 14.89 -30.37
CA HIS A 103 -15.58 15.30 -31.35
C HIS A 103 -15.02 16.61 -30.84
N ARG A 104 -13.75 16.60 -30.42
CA ARG A 104 -13.08 17.84 -30.03
C ARG A 104 -11.82 18.00 -30.85
N LYS A 105 -11.53 19.25 -31.14
CA LYS A 105 -10.28 19.67 -31.73
C LYS A 105 -9.33 20.02 -30.60
N GLU A 106 -8.14 19.44 -30.60
CA GLU A 106 -7.08 19.80 -29.66
C GLU A 106 -5.75 20.01 -30.38
N MET A 107 -4.93 20.92 -29.86
CA MET A 107 -3.60 21.17 -30.37
C MET A 107 -2.64 20.14 -29.78
N GLN A 108 -2.08 19.28 -30.61
CA GLN A 108 -1.02 18.35 -30.22
C GLN A 108 0.32 18.80 -30.82
N SER A 109 1.40 18.54 -30.09
CA SER A 109 2.76 18.88 -30.50
C SER A 109 3.43 17.69 -31.17
N PHE A 110 3.97 17.88 -32.36
CA PHE A 110 4.63 16.83 -33.13
C PHE A 110 6.08 17.21 -33.43
N SER A 111 7.01 16.26 -33.31
CA SER A 111 8.41 16.46 -33.68
C SER A 111 8.54 16.58 -35.21
N LEU A 112 9.05 17.72 -35.67
CA LEU A 112 9.36 17.96 -37.07
C LEU A 112 10.43 16.98 -37.54
N ILE A 113 11.50 16.79 -36.77
CA ILE A 113 12.60 15.88 -37.14
C ILE A 113 12.09 14.45 -37.21
N GLY A 114 11.40 13.97 -36.17
CA GLY A 114 10.91 12.59 -36.10
C GLY A 114 9.93 12.24 -37.22
N LEU A 115 8.95 13.12 -37.52
CA LEU A 115 8.03 12.87 -38.63
C LEU A 115 8.71 13.02 -39.99
N SER A 116 9.68 13.92 -40.15
CA SER A 116 10.42 14.07 -41.40
C SER A 116 11.32 12.87 -41.67
N LEU A 117 12.02 12.34 -40.66
CA LEU A 117 12.82 11.10 -40.77
C LEU A 117 11.94 9.90 -41.14
N LYS A 118 10.73 9.80 -40.56
CA LYS A 118 9.76 8.75 -40.93
C LYS A 118 9.46 8.74 -42.44
N TYR A 119 9.20 9.91 -43.01
CA TYR A 119 8.92 10.04 -44.45
C TYR A 119 10.19 9.88 -45.28
N PHE A 120 11.33 10.37 -44.78
CA PHE A 120 12.59 10.26 -45.48
C PHE A 120 13.06 8.80 -45.61
N PHE A 121 12.94 8.01 -44.55
CA PHE A 121 13.28 6.58 -44.55
C PHE A 121 12.30 5.70 -45.33
N GLN A 122 11.14 6.26 -45.70
CA GLN A 122 10.15 5.53 -46.49
C GLN A 122 10.76 5.14 -47.84
N ASP A 123 10.59 3.86 -48.20
CA ASP A 123 11.02 3.26 -49.46
C ASP A 123 12.55 3.23 -49.71
N LYS A 124 13.37 3.40 -48.65
CA LYS A 124 14.84 3.25 -48.69
C LYS A 124 15.30 1.97 -47.99
N ASN A 125 16.36 1.36 -48.52
CA ASN A 125 16.97 0.18 -47.93
C ASN A 125 18.09 0.53 -46.93
N GLU A 126 18.65 -0.51 -46.29
CA GLU A 126 19.71 -0.40 -45.28
C GLU A 126 20.96 0.35 -45.77
N GLU A 127 21.38 0.07 -47.00
CA GLU A 127 22.56 0.66 -47.64
C GLU A 127 22.34 2.14 -47.95
N GLU A 128 21.17 2.49 -48.49
CA GLU A 128 20.82 3.88 -48.79
C GLU A 128 20.82 4.74 -47.52
N ILE A 129 20.25 4.23 -46.43
CA ILE A 129 20.16 4.97 -45.15
C ILE A 129 21.53 5.12 -44.49
N SER A 130 22.32 4.04 -44.47
CA SER A 130 23.69 4.08 -43.98
C SER A 130 24.50 5.13 -44.74
N ASN A 131 24.36 5.16 -46.07
CA ASN A 131 25.02 6.14 -46.93
C ASN A 131 24.58 7.58 -46.65
N PHE A 132 23.29 7.86 -46.41
CA PHE A 132 22.85 9.21 -46.04
C PHE A 132 23.40 9.68 -44.68
N ILE A 133 23.43 8.76 -43.71
CA ILE A 133 23.93 9.07 -42.38
C ILE A 133 25.44 9.37 -42.43
N ILE A 134 26.18 8.55 -43.18
CA ILE A 134 27.62 8.67 -43.42
C ILE A 134 27.95 9.94 -44.23
N ASP A 135 27.25 10.18 -45.33
CA ASP A 135 27.48 11.34 -46.21
C ASP A 135 27.32 12.66 -45.45
N TYR A 136 26.30 12.77 -44.60
CA TYR A 136 26.11 13.97 -43.78
C TYR A 136 27.23 14.15 -42.75
N TYR A 137 27.68 13.05 -42.13
CA TYR A 137 28.82 13.08 -41.22
C TYR A 137 30.10 13.56 -41.94
N ASP A 138 30.39 13.00 -43.12
CA ASP A 138 31.61 13.29 -43.86
C ASP A 138 31.64 14.72 -44.44
N ASN A 139 30.48 15.25 -44.85
CA ASN A 139 30.42 16.48 -45.67
C ASN A 139 29.78 17.70 -45.00
N ASP A 140 28.86 17.54 -44.04
CA ASP A 140 28.00 18.64 -43.59
C ASP A 140 27.89 18.80 -42.07
N LEU A 141 28.16 17.75 -41.31
CA LEU A 141 27.98 17.75 -39.86
C LEU A 141 28.99 18.69 -39.19
N ASN A 142 28.48 19.64 -38.42
CA ASN A 142 29.31 20.43 -37.53
C ASN A 142 29.89 19.52 -36.45
N THR A 143 31.22 19.53 -36.28
CA THR A 143 31.96 18.71 -35.31
C THR A 143 31.39 18.81 -33.90
N LYS A 144 30.90 19.99 -33.49
CA LYS A 144 30.28 20.22 -32.17
C LYS A 144 28.93 19.52 -31.98
N GLN A 145 28.24 19.19 -33.07
CA GLN A 145 26.94 18.51 -33.04
C GLN A 145 27.06 16.99 -33.15
N PHE A 146 28.27 16.45 -33.28
CA PHE A 146 28.50 15.02 -33.51
C PHE A 146 27.77 14.11 -32.51
N ILE A 147 27.89 14.40 -31.22
CA ILE A 147 27.26 13.57 -30.17
C ILE A 147 25.73 13.62 -30.29
N SER A 148 25.14 14.81 -30.46
CA SER A 148 23.69 14.95 -30.64
C SER A 148 23.19 14.26 -31.91
N TYR A 149 24.01 14.24 -32.97
CA TYR A 149 23.69 13.54 -34.21
C TYR A 149 23.65 12.03 -34.01
N CYS A 150 24.66 11.45 -33.35
CA CYS A 150 24.70 10.02 -33.05
C CYS A 150 23.50 9.58 -32.19
N GLU A 151 23.15 10.35 -31.17
CA GLU A 151 21.99 10.07 -30.30
C GLU A 151 20.66 10.13 -31.08
N LEU A 152 20.49 11.10 -31.97
CA LEU A 152 19.29 11.19 -32.82
C LEU A 152 19.13 9.95 -33.71
N ILE A 153 20.21 9.47 -34.31
CA ILE A 153 20.19 8.32 -35.21
C ILE A 153 19.89 7.03 -34.42
N GLU A 154 20.58 6.82 -33.30
CA GLU A 154 20.37 5.68 -32.40
C GLU A 154 18.90 5.59 -31.94
N ASP A 155 18.27 6.73 -31.63
CA ASP A 155 16.88 6.79 -31.19
C ASP A 155 15.84 6.65 -32.31
N SER A 156 16.21 6.95 -33.56
CA SER A 156 15.27 7.04 -34.68
C SER A 156 15.15 5.75 -35.46
N LEU A 157 16.25 5.02 -35.68
CA LEU A 157 16.24 3.79 -36.49
C LEU A 157 15.30 2.70 -35.95
N PRO A 158 15.26 2.38 -34.63
CA PRO A 158 14.39 1.34 -34.09
C PRO A 158 12.88 1.63 -34.22
N LYS A 159 12.50 2.90 -34.46
CA LYS A 159 11.11 3.31 -34.66
C LYS A 159 10.61 3.03 -36.08
N HIS A 160 11.53 2.75 -37.00
CA HIS A 160 11.25 2.60 -38.43
C HIS A 160 11.65 1.23 -38.98
N PHE A 161 12.69 0.61 -38.40
CA PHE A 161 13.22 -0.68 -38.85
C PHE A 161 13.15 -1.72 -37.73
N SER A 162 13.27 -3.00 -38.09
CA SER A 162 13.41 -4.07 -37.10
C SER A 162 14.70 -3.88 -36.30
N ASN A 163 14.78 -4.52 -35.14
CA ASN A 163 15.96 -4.42 -34.27
C ASN A 163 17.24 -4.94 -34.98
N GLU A 164 17.11 -5.99 -35.78
CA GLU A 164 18.20 -6.55 -36.58
C GLU A 164 18.74 -5.53 -37.60
N ILE A 165 17.86 -4.93 -38.39
CA ILE A 165 18.23 -3.92 -39.40
C ILE A 165 18.82 -2.67 -38.73
N SER A 166 18.20 -2.19 -37.65
CA SER A 166 18.69 -1.01 -36.93
C SER A 166 20.10 -1.22 -36.37
N THR A 167 20.35 -2.42 -35.81
CA THR A 167 21.67 -2.77 -35.27
C THR A 167 22.72 -2.86 -36.37
N ASN A 168 22.38 -3.43 -37.54
CA ASN A 168 23.30 -3.49 -38.67
C ASN A 168 23.67 -2.09 -39.17
N ILE A 169 22.68 -1.19 -39.35
CA ILE A 169 22.94 0.21 -39.75
C ILE A 169 23.84 0.91 -38.72
N LEU A 170 23.53 0.82 -37.43
CA LEU A 170 24.32 1.47 -36.38
C LEU A 170 25.76 0.94 -36.34
N ASN A 171 25.96 -0.36 -36.51
CA ASN A 171 27.29 -0.95 -36.57
C ASN A 171 28.09 -0.45 -37.79
N ILE A 172 27.45 -0.37 -38.96
CA ILE A 172 28.07 0.18 -40.18
C ILE A 172 28.46 1.65 -39.97
N VAL A 173 27.51 2.45 -39.50
CA VAL A 173 27.66 3.90 -39.31
C VAL A 173 28.70 4.23 -38.25
N PHE A 174 28.61 3.66 -37.05
CA PHE A 174 29.57 3.95 -35.97
C PHE A 174 30.96 3.39 -36.25
N SER A 175 31.06 2.28 -36.99
CA SER A 175 32.36 1.80 -37.50
C SER A 175 32.96 2.78 -38.52
N HIS A 176 32.13 3.37 -39.40
CA HIS A 176 32.57 4.41 -40.33
C HIS A 176 33.01 5.67 -39.60
N PHE A 177 32.23 6.16 -38.64
CA PHE A 177 32.57 7.33 -37.83
C PHE A 177 33.90 7.13 -37.12
N GLY A 178 34.08 5.99 -36.43
CA GLY A 178 35.33 5.66 -35.74
C GLY A 178 36.56 5.63 -36.65
N LYS A 179 36.40 5.24 -37.92
CA LYS A 179 37.49 5.22 -38.92
C LYS A 179 37.83 6.60 -39.50
N ASN A 180 36.88 7.55 -39.46
CA ASN A 180 36.99 8.84 -40.13
C ASN A 180 36.94 10.04 -39.17
N LEU A 181 37.28 9.83 -37.89
CA LEU A 181 37.33 10.89 -36.89
C LEU A 181 38.38 11.95 -37.20
N ASN A 182 38.00 13.21 -37.06
CA ASN A 182 38.96 14.30 -36.89
C ASN A 182 39.31 14.49 -35.41
N GLU A 183 40.41 15.20 -35.15
CA GLU A 183 40.94 15.40 -33.79
C GLU A 183 39.96 16.14 -32.86
N GLU A 184 39.14 17.07 -33.38
CA GLU A 184 38.16 17.82 -32.60
C GLU A 184 37.01 16.91 -32.11
N ILE A 185 36.44 16.11 -33.00
CA ILE A 185 35.39 15.13 -32.64
C ILE A 185 35.96 14.09 -31.70
N LEU A 186 37.18 13.59 -31.97
CA LEU A 186 37.83 12.60 -31.14
C LEU A 186 38.02 13.12 -29.71
N TYR A 187 38.49 14.36 -29.55
CA TYR A 187 38.62 14.99 -28.23
C TYR A 187 37.27 15.20 -27.56
N ALA A 188 36.23 15.63 -28.28
CA ALA A 188 34.89 15.83 -27.73
C ALA A 188 34.26 14.52 -27.22
N VAL A 189 34.37 13.43 -28.00
CA VAL A 189 33.92 12.09 -27.61
C VAL A 189 34.70 11.61 -26.39
N TRP A 190 36.03 11.79 -26.40
CA TRP A 190 36.90 11.41 -25.30
C TRP A 190 36.61 12.15 -24.01
N LYS A 191 36.36 13.47 -24.10
CA LYS A 191 36.02 14.32 -22.97
C LYS A 191 34.69 13.89 -22.31
N GLN A 192 33.70 13.47 -23.11
CA GLN A 192 32.37 13.06 -22.64
C GLN A 192 32.20 11.54 -22.41
N LYS A 193 33.22 10.72 -22.68
CA LYS A 193 33.20 9.25 -22.53
C LYS A 193 32.12 8.53 -23.37
N LYS A 194 31.81 9.03 -24.56
CA LYS A 194 30.78 8.45 -25.47
C LYS A 194 31.38 7.50 -26.51
N PHE A 195 32.17 6.51 -26.05
CA PHE A 195 33.03 5.69 -26.91
C PHE A 195 32.28 4.77 -27.87
N LYS A 196 31.02 4.39 -27.57
CA LYS A 196 30.20 3.57 -28.45
C LYS A 196 29.96 4.19 -29.84
N PHE A 197 29.91 5.53 -29.92
CA PHE A 197 29.67 6.24 -31.20
C PHE A 197 30.83 6.16 -32.17
N ILE A 198 31.99 5.70 -31.69
CA ILE A 198 33.18 5.44 -32.49
C ILE A 198 33.50 3.93 -32.52
N SER A 199 32.50 3.10 -32.23
CA SER A 199 32.59 1.64 -32.22
C SER A 199 33.60 1.07 -31.22
N TYR A 200 33.82 1.74 -30.09
CA TYR A 200 34.69 1.28 -29.01
C TYR A 200 33.88 0.86 -27.77
N ASN A 201 34.36 -0.17 -27.06
CA ASN A 201 33.69 -0.74 -25.90
C ASN A 201 33.69 0.24 -24.71
N GLU A 202 32.54 0.45 -24.06
CA GLU A 202 32.39 1.43 -22.97
C GLU A 202 33.05 1.01 -21.64
N MET A 203 33.60 -0.21 -21.54
CA MET A 203 34.19 -0.69 -20.28
C MET A 203 35.58 -0.13 -19.94
N ASP A 204 36.35 0.35 -20.93
CA ASP A 204 37.71 0.89 -20.75
C ASP A 204 37.82 2.34 -21.29
N ASP A 205 38.73 3.16 -20.73
CA ASP A 205 39.00 4.52 -21.26
C ASP A 205 39.75 4.44 -22.60
N TYR A 206 39.50 5.40 -23.49
CA TYR A 206 40.06 5.40 -24.84
C TYR A 206 41.32 6.28 -24.90
N GLU A 207 42.49 5.66 -25.12
CA GLU A 207 43.76 6.38 -25.28
C GLU A 207 43.78 7.14 -26.63
N ILE A 208 43.64 8.46 -26.57
CA ILE A 208 43.71 9.34 -27.75
C ILE A 208 45.15 9.82 -28.01
N PRO A 209 45.52 10.19 -29.25
CA PRO A 209 46.88 10.61 -29.56
C PRO A 209 47.34 11.81 -28.71
N GLU A 210 48.58 11.75 -28.24
CA GLU A 210 49.19 12.79 -27.42
C GLU A 210 49.15 14.17 -28.10
N SER A 211 49.27 14.24 -29.43
CA SER A 211 49.18 15.47 -30.21
C SER A 211 47.85 16.20 -30.01
N VAL A 212 46.74 15.45 -29.93
CA VAL A 212 45.39 15.99 -29.72
C VAL A 212 45.25 16.59 -28.32
N LEU A 213 45.82 15.92 -27.32
CA LEU A 213 45.87 16.43 -25.95
C LEU A 213 46.73 17.70 -25.84
N ARG A 214 47.89 17.74 -26.52
CA ARG A 214 48.77 18.91 -26.55
C ARG A 214 48.10 20.11 -27.22
N ALA A 215 47.38 19.90 -28.31
CA ALA A 215 46.64 20.96 -29.00
C ALA A 215 45.54 21.58 -28.12
N ASN A 216 44.97 20.79 -27.21
CA ASN A 216 43.88 21.20 -26.32
C ASN A 216 44.35 21.40 -24.86
N ILE A 217 45.63 21.69 -24.64
CA ILE A 217 46.25 21.71 -23.30
C ILE A 217 45.58 22.68 -22.31
N LEU A 218 45.00 23.78 -22.80
CA LEU A 218 44.30 24.76 -21.97
C LEU A 218 42.96 24.25 -21.45
N GLU A 219 42.35 23.26 -22.12
CA GLU A 219 41.08 22.66 -21.75
C GLU A 219 41.22 21.42 -20.85
N ILE A 220 42.47 21.01 -20.58
CA ILE A 220 42.78 19.84 -19.75
C ILE A 220 42.86 20.28 -18.29
N GLY A 221 41.92 19.79 -17.49
CA GLY A 221 41.91 19.96 -16.05
C GLY A 221 42.52 18.78 -15.31
N LYS A 222 42.36 18.79 -14.00
CA LYS A 222 42.86 17.74 -13.11
C LYS A 222 42.24 16.37 -13.40
N SER A 223 40.93 16.31 -13.65
CA SER A 223 40.20 15.07 -13.95
C SER A 223 40.68 14.42 -15.23
N GLU A 224 40.99 15.22 -16.24
CA GLU A 224 41.52 14.75 -17.52
C GLU A 224 42.97 14.28 -17.36
N LEU A 225 43.81 15.02 -16.63
CA LEU A 225 45.19 14.61 -16.33
C LEU A 225 45.26 13.25 -15.61
N SER A 226 44.39 13.02 -14.62
CA SER A 226 44.34 11.72 -13.93
C SER A 226 43.99 10.56 -14.88
N ARG A 227 43.16 10.80 -15.90
CA ARG A 227 42.86 9.79 -16.93
C ARG A 227 44.06 9.56 -17.84
N ILE A 228 44.69 10.65 -18.27
CA ILE A 228 45.86 10.63 -19.15
C ILE A 228 47.04 9.89 -18.51
N LEU A 229 47.19 9.92 -17.17
CA LEU A 229 48.23 9.16 -16.48
C LEU A 229 48.21 7.65 -16.78
N ASN A 230 47.04 7.09 -17.10
CA ASN A 230 46.91 5.68 -17.45
C ASN A 230 47.26 5.37 -18.91
N PHE A 231 47.55 6.39 -19.72
CA PHE A 231 47.95 6.21 -21.12
C PHE A 231 49.43 5.88 -21.24
N SER A 232 49.82 5.26 -22.35
CA SER A 232 51.20 4.83 -22.60
C SER A 232 52.23 5.95 -22.46
N PHE A 233 51.85 7.20 -22.77
CA PHE A 233 52.68 8.41 -22.68
C PHE A 233 52.32 9.31 -21.47
N GLY A 234 51.42 8.87 -20.59
CA GLY A 234 50.78 9.70 -19.56
C GLY A 234 51.75 10.41 -18.61
N SER A 235 52.79 9.71 -18.15
CA SER A 235 53.81 10.27 -17.25
C SER A 235 54.65 11.37 -17.92
N GLU A 236 54.97 11.23 -19.21
CA GLU A 236 55.76 12.21 -19.95
C GLU A 236 54.93 13.46 -20.29
N PHE A 237 53.65 13.25 -20.64
CA PHE A 237 52.70 14.34 -20.85
C PHE A 237 52.45 15.14 -19.57
N GLY A 238 52.34 14.46 -18.41
CA GLY A 238 52.20 15.10 -17.11
C GLY A 238 53.35 16.07 -16.79
N SER A 239 54.60 15.61 -16.89
CA SER A 239 55.78 16.49 -16.73
C SER A 239 55.80 17.65 -17.74
N TYR A 240 55.41 17.42 -18.99
CA TYR A 240 55.30 18.49 -19.99
C TYR A 240 54.26 19.55 -19.59
N TYR A 241 53.10 19.12 -19.10
CA TYR A 241 52.02 20.01 -18.64
C TYR A 241 52.47 20.87 -17.46
N VAL A 242 53.13 20.26 -16.46
CA VAL A 242 53.64 20.97 -15.27
C VAL A 242 54.69 22.01 -15.68
N ASN A 243 55.68 21.64 -16.49
CA ASN A 243 56.72 22.57 -16.92
C ASN A 243 56.17 23.77 -17.71
N ASN A 244 55.14 23.57 -18.53
CA ASN A 244 54.49 24.66 -19.26
C ASN A 244 53.88 25.70 -18.29
N LYS A 245 53.26 25.25 -17.19
CA LYS A 245 52.70 26.12 -16.13
C LYS A 245 53.75 26.91 -15.35
N PHE A 246 55.00 26.44 -15.27
CA PHE A 246 56.08 27.06 -14.49
C PHE A 246 56.91 28.11 -15.25
N SER A 247 56.67 28.30 -16.55
CA SER A 247 57.52 29.09 -17.44
C SER A 247 57.67 30.59 -17.09
N ASN A 248 56.80 31.18 -16.23
CA ASN A 248 56.83 32.61 -15.83
C ASN A 248 56.79 32.84 -14.30
N ILE A 249 57.45 31.99 -13.50
CA ILE A 249 57.28 31.97 -12.03
C ILE A 249 57.74 33.24 -11.27
N GLU A 250 58.71 33.99 -11.79
CA GLU A 250 59.30 35.16 -11.09
C GLU A 250 58.36 36.37 -11.00
N THR A 251 57.38 36.45 -11.90
CA THR A 251 56.40 37.55 -11.95
C THR A 251 55.12 37.25 -11.16
N LEU A 252 55.01 36.04 -10.58
CA LEU A 252 53.79 35.60 -9.91
C LEU A 252 53.63 36.22 -8.52
N THR A 253 52.36 36.46 -8.18
CA THR A 253 51.91 36.80 -6.84
C THR A 253 51.93 35.58 -5.92
N SER A 254 51.82 35.83 -4.62
CA SER A 254 51.72 34.77 -3.62
C SER A 254 50.52 33.82 -3.89
N ASP A 255 49.41 34.32 -4.42
CA ASP A 255 48.23 33.51 -4.76
C ASP A 255 48.44 32.64 -6.00
N GLU A 256 49.08 33.17 -7.04
CA GLU A 256 49.38 32.41 -8.26
C GLU A 256 50.40 31.30 -8.00
N ILE A 257 51.40 31.55 -7.14
CA ILE A 257 52.37 30.52 -6.70
C ILE A 257 51.67 29.39 -5.93
N LYS A 258 50.63 29.71 -5.15
CA LYS A 258 49.86 28.73 -4.39
C LYS A 258 49.11 27.74 -5.28
N GLU A 259 48.54 28.19 -6.40
CA GLU A 259 47.77 27.33 -7.30
C GLU A 259 48.63 26.28 -8.03
N LEU A 260 49.93 26.55 -8.20
CA LEU A 260 50.84 25.64 -8.90
C LEU A 260 51.11 24.33 -8.14
N TYR A 261 50.91 24.30 -6.81
CA TYR A 261 51.15 23.10 -6.00
C TYR A 261 50.29 21.90 -6.42
N GLN A 262 49.06 22.15 -6.88
CA GLN A 262 48.12 21.08 -7.23
C GLN A 262 48.55 20.26 -8.45
N PHE A 263 49.46 20.80 -9.26
CA PHE A 263 49.92 20.13 -10.48
C PHE A 263 51.21 19.34 -10.28
N VAL A 264 51.91 19.53 -9.15
CA VAL A 264 53.19 18.87 -8.87
C VAL A 264 53.06 17.34 -8.87
N GLU A 265 51.93 16.80 -8.42
CA GLU A 265 51.70 15.35 -8.39
C GLU A 265 51.68 14.67 -9.78
N PHE A 266 51.50 15.46 -10.84
CA PHE A 266 51.49 14.96 -12.23
C PHE A 266 52.87 15.03 -12.88
N GLU A 267 53.89 15.57 -12.20
CA GLU A 267 55.30 15.51 -12.63
C GLU A 267 55.90 14.15 -12.27
N LYS A 268 56.98 13.73 -12.94
CA LYS A 268 57.71 12.48 -12.59
C LYS A 268 58.12 12.49 -11.12
N GLU A 269 57.92 11.37 -10.41
CA GLU A 269 58.19 11.24 -8.96
C GLU A 269 59.58 11.75 -8.55
N THR A 270 60.59 11.53 -9.39
CA THR A 270 61.98 11.98 -9.18
C THR A 270 62.16 13.51 -9.20
N GLU A 271 61.20 14.26 -9.75
CA GLU A 271 61.25 15.72 -9.94
C GLU A 271 60.34 16.47 -8.95
N GLN A 272 59.33 15.80 -8.38
CA GLN A 272 58.30 16.40 -7.51
C GLN A 272 58.87 17.08 -6.26
N GLU A 273 59.82 16.43 -5.58
CA GLU A 273 60.38 16.94 -4.32
C GLU A 273 61.22 18.20 -4.53
N ASN A 274 62.00 18.23 -5.62
CA ASN A 274 62.75 19.41 -6.04
C ASN A 274 61.81 20.57 -6.41
N ARG A 275 60.72 20.27 -7.12
CA ARG A 275 59.70 21.26 -7.51
C ARG A 275 59.04 21.90 -6.30
N LYS A 276 58.69 21.07 -5.31
CA LYS A 276 58.04 21.51 -4.07
C LYS A 276 58.95 22.42 -3.24
N HIS A 277 60.22 22.04 -3.07
CA HIS A 277 61.18 22.85 -2.34
C HIS A 277 61.45 24.22 -2.99
N GLN A 278 61.45 24.28 -4.33
CA GLN A 278 61.59 25.54 -5.06
C GLN A 278 60.39 26.48 -4.84
N LEU A 279 59.17 25.94 -4.83
CA LEU A 279 57.94 26.69 -4.54
C LEU A 279 57.89 27.22 -3.10
N ASP A 280 58.26 26.37 -2.11
CA ASP A 280 58.19 26.71 -0.69
C ASP A 280 59.07 27.93 -0.33
N ASN A 281 60.30 27.98 -0.85
CA ASN A 281 61.23 29.08 -0.56
C ASN A 281 60.76 30.43 -1.14
N LEU A 282 60.30 30.42 -2.39
CA LEU A 282 59.80 31.63 -3.06
C LEU A 282 58.53 32.16 -2.37
N TYR A 283 57.65 31.26 -1.96
CA TYR A 283 56.40 31.65 -1.30
C TYR A 283 56.65 32.27 0.09
N THR A 284 57.61 31.76 0.85
CA THR A 284 57.97 32.30 2.18
C THR A 284 58.52 33.71 2.12
N GLN A 285 59.47 33.97 1.22
CA GLN A 285 60.11 35.28 1.09
C GLN A 285 59.10 36.37 0.69
N ARG A 286 58.18 36.06 -0.22
CA ARG A 286 57.20 37.03 -0.72
C ARG A 286 56.20 37.47 0.37
N ILE A 287 55.74 36.53 1.18
CA ILE A 287 54.80 36.81 2.28
C ILE A 287 55.42 37.63 3.41
N GLU A 288 56.67 37.35 3.81
CA GLU A 288 57.34 38.07 4.91
C GLU A 288 57.43 39.58 4.63
N VAL A 289 57.75 39.95 3.38
CA VAL A 289 57.80 41.33 2.91
C VAL A 289 56.41 41.97 2.93
N GLU A 290 55.42 41.32 2.30
CA GLU A 290 54.05 41.84 2.17
C GLU A 290 53.39 42.10 3.54
N LEU A 291 53.60 41.24 4.54
CA LEU A 291 52.97 41.37 5.85
C LEU A 291 53.66 42.40 6.76
N THR A 292 54.98 42.55 6.66
CA THR A 292 55.72 43.54 7.47
C THR A 292 55.42 44.97 7.02
N GLU A 293 55.25 45.20 5.72
CA GLU A 293 54.80 46.50 5.20
C GLU A 293 53.40 46.86 5.72
N LYS A 294 52.47 45.89 5.71
CA LYS A 294 51.13 46.06 6.27
C LYS A 294 51.14 46.30 7.79
N ALA A 295 52.04 45.66 8.54
CA ALA A 295 52.17 45.88 9.99
C ALA A 295 52.51 47.34 10.35
N ASN A 296 53.42 47.94 9.59
CA ASN A 296 53.88 49.31 9.85
C ASN A 296 52.80 50.36 9.58
N GLN A 297 51.86 50.05 8.69
CA GLN A 297 50.74 50.93 8.32
C GLN A 297 49.58 50.91 9.33
N LEU A 298 49.62 50.04 10.35
CA LEU A 298 48.59 49.98 11.40
C LEU A 298 48.62 51.19 12.35
N ASP A 299 47.45 51.68 12.74
CA ASP A 299 47.25 52.75 13.73
C ASP A 299 47.58 52.29 15.18
N THR A 300 47.59 53.24 16.12
CA THR A 300 47.77 52.95 17.56
C THR A 300 46.63 52.06 18.08
N ILE A 301 46.96 50.99 18.79
CA ILE A 301 46.01 50.03 19.37
C ILE A 301 45.46 50.60 20.67
N ARG A 302 44.16 50.92 20.68
CA ARG A 302 43.46 51.48 21.86
C ARG A 302 42.32 50.58 22.35
N ASN A 303 41.86 49.66 21.50
CA ASN A 303 40.72 48.79 21.78
C ASN A 303 40.85 47.45 21.03
N SER A 304 39.88 46.56 21.24
CA SER A 304 39.83 45.25 20.62
C SER A 304 39.71 45.30 19.09
N ASP A 305 39.07 46.33 18.53
CA ASP A 305 38.91 46.48 17.07
C ASP A 305 40.23 46.89 16.40
N ASP A 306 40.99 47.78 17.02
CA ASP A 306 42.34 48.13 16.58
C ASP A 306 43.26 46.90 16.66
N PHE A 307 43.14 46.11 17.73
CA PHE A 307 43.89 44.87 17.92
C PHE A 307 43.46 43.76 16.94
N ASN A 308 42.21 43.76 16.48
CA ASN A 308 41.73 42.83 15.45
C ASN A 308 42.43 43.04 14.11
N ASN A 309 42.81 44.27 13.76
CA ASN A 309 43.59 44.51 12.54
C ASN A 309 44.98 43.86 12.60
N TYR A 310 45.57 43.78 13.80
CA TYR A 310 46.77 43.00 14.05
C TYR A 310 46.53 41.48 14.00
N ASN A 311 45.46 40.96 14.62
CA ASN A 311 45.13 39.54 14.54
C ASN A 311 44.88 39.10 13.08
N ARG A 312 44.15 39.91 12.31
CA ARG A 312 43.91 39.72 10.88
C ARG A 312 45.22 39.67 10.10
N LEU A 313 46.17 40.53 10.45
CA LEU A 313 47.48 40.53 9.82
C LEU A 313 48.25 39.23 10.06
N LEU A 314 48.24 38.70 11.29
CA LEU A 314 48.88 37.41 11.61
C LEU A 314 48.20 36.23 10.91
N GLN A 315 46.89 36.29 10.69
CA GLN A 315 46.15 35.26 9.94
C GLN A 315 46.54 35.18 8.46
N LEU A 316 47.15 36.23 7.91
CA LEU A 316 47.65 36.22 6.53
C LEU A 316 48.96 35.42 6.40
N ILE A 317 49.57 34.98 7.50
CA ILE A 317 50.71 34.06 7.46
C ILE A 317 50.21 32.69 7.00
N PRO A 318 50.72 32.13 5.89
CA PRO A 318 50.23 30.87 5.36
C PRO A 318 50.42 29.72 6.34
N ASN A 319 49.36 28.94 6.55
CA ASN A 319 49.39 27.76 7.43
C ASN A 319 50.43 26.71 7.04
N ARG A 320 50.82 26.66 5.76
CA ARG A 320 51.82 25.71 5.24
C ARG A 320 53.25 26.01 5.67
N PHE A 321 53.51 27.21 6.19
CA PHE A 321 54.83 27.58 6.67
C PHE A 321 55.23 26.72 7.86
N THR A 322 56.51 26.39 7.94
CA THR A 322 57.06 25.69 9.10
C THR A 322 56.97 26.57 10.35
N ASP A 323 57.00 25.98 11.55
CA ASP A 323 56.97 26.75 12.80
C ASP A 323 58.14 27.73 12.89
N THR A 324 59.28 27.39 12.28
CA THR A 324 60.44 28.27 12.16
C THR A 324 60.11 29.51 11.33
N ASP A 325 59.49 29.33 10.17
CA ASP A 325 59.11 30.43 9.26
C ASP A 325 57.99 31.29 9.84
N LYS A 326 56.97 30.68 10.45
CA LYS A 326 55.89 31.38 11.16
C LYS A 326 56.43 32.22 12.30
N ASN A 327 57.30 31.65 13.14
CA ASN A 327 57.90 32.38 14.27
C ASN A 327 58.76 33.55 13.80
N LYS A 328 59.47 33.39 12.69
CA LYS A 328 60.28 34.46 12.09
C LYS A 328 59.40 35.66 11.68
N VAL A 329 58.30 35.41 10.96
CA VAL A 329 57.37 36.47 10.54
C VAL A 329 56.64 37.09 11.74
N THR A 330 56.12 36.27 12.66
CA THR A 330 55.34 36.72 13.84
C THR A 330 56.15 37.59 14.81
N LYS A 331 57.41 37.24 15.11
CA LYS A 331 58.26 38.03 16.01
C LYS A 331 58.52 39.45 15.46
N SER A 332 58.70 39.56 14.15
CA SER A 332 58.90 40.85 13.48
C SER A 332 57.67 41.76 13.62
N ILE A 333 56.47 41.18 13.58
CA ILE A 333 55.21 41.91 13.76
C ILE A 333 54.97 42.28 15.25
N HIS A 334 55.15 41.36 16.20
CA HIS A 334 54.88 41.59 17.64
C HIS A 334 55.66 42.80 18.22
N LYS A 335 56.92 42.97 17.80
CA LYS A 335 57.77 44.07 18.27
C LYS A 335 57.22 45.45 17.91
N ILE A 336 56.57 45.56 16.75
CA ILE A 336 55.97 46.82 16.25
C ILE A 336 54.69 47.14 17.05
N ILE A 337 53.91 46.12 17.41
CA ILE A 337 52.61 46.25 18.07
C ILE A 337 52.74 46.65 19.54
N ALA A 338 53.71 46.08 20.27
CA ALA A 338 53.97 46.46 21.66
C ALA A 338 54.32 47.95 21.83
N GLN A 339 54.94 48.57 20.82
CA GLN A 339 55.29 49.99 20.82
C GLN A 339 54.11 50.92 20.46
N LYS A 340 53.03 50.39 19.89
CA LYS A 340 51.89 51.15 19.38
C LYS A 340 50.62 51.01 20.23
N CYS A 341 50.67 50.61 21.51
CA CYS A 341 49.49 50.34 22.35
C CYS A 341 49.21 51.41 23.45
N SER A 342 47.93 51.71 23.74
CA SER A 342 47.50 52.62 24.83
C SER A 342 47.48 51.97 26.22
N ASP A 343 47.52 52.80 27.27
CA ASP A 343 47.57 52.36 28.68
C ASP A 343 46.30 51.60 29.10
N GLU A 344 45.13 52.00 28.62
CA GLU A 344 43.85 51.37 28.95
C GLU A 344 43.72 49.96 28.37
N PHE A 345 44.46 49.66 27.30
CA PHE A 345 44.47 48.35 26.64
C PHE A 345 45.62 47.45 27.11
N LYS A 346 46.55 47.96 27.92
CA LYS A 346 47.63 47.16 28.52
C LYS A 346 47.13 45.96 29.35
N PRO A 347 46.04 46.04 30.14
CA PRO A 347 45.51 44.86 30.82
C PRO A 347 45.18 43.71 29.86
N GLU A 348 44.69 44.00 28.66
CA GLU A 348 44.39 42.99 27.64
C GLU A 348 45.67 42.35 27.07
N LEU A 349 46.69 43.15 26.77
CA LEU A 349 47.99 42.65 26.31
C LEU A 349 48.71 41.83 27.39
N TRP A 350 48.54 42.20 28.66
CA TRP A 350 49.11 41.51 29.82
C TRP A 350 48.43 40.17 30.09
N ILE A 351 47.11 40.10 29.94
CA ILE A 351 46.38 38.82 29.98
C ILE A 351 46.88 37.90 28.86
N LYS A 352 47.15 38.44 27.66
CA LYS A 352 47.62 37.70 26.47
C LYS A 352 49.12 37.37 26.46
N GLY A 353 49.90 37.80 27.45
CA GLY A 353 51.34 37.53 27.53
C GLY A 353 52.19 38.26 26.47
N ILE A 354 51.64 39.31 25.86
CA ILE A 354 52.35 40.15 24.88
C ILE A 354 53.24 41.18 25.62
N ILE A 355 52.84 41.57 26.83
CA ILE A 355 53.60 42.43 27.76
C ILE A 355 53.64 41.80 29.16
N GLU A 356 54.64 42.17 29.98
CA GLU A 356 54.94 41.50 31.25
C GLU A 356 54.26 42.11 32.50
N GLU A 357 53.99 43.44 32.55
CA GLU A 357 53.46 44.13 33.75
C GLU A 357 52.33 45.15 33.47
N VAL A 358 51.39 45.32 34.43
CA VAL A 358 50.28 46.31 34.41
C VAL A 358 49.79 46.70 35.83
N SER A 359 49.24 47.91 36.03
CA SER A 359 48.81 48.41 37.36
C SER A 359 47.42 47.91 37.82
N LEU A 360 47.22 47.74 39.14
CA LEU A 360 45.98 47.21 39.73
C LEU A 360 44.74 48.12 39.57
N GLU A 361 44.94 49.43 39.44
CA GLU A 361 43.85 50.39 39.22
C GLU A 361 43.16 50.14 37.87
N PHE A 362 43.96 50.01 36.80
CA PHE A 362 43.45 49.68 35.47
C PHE A 362 42.87 48.27 35.41
N VAL A 363 43.43 47.31 36.16
CA VAL A 363 42.88 45.94 36.27
C VAL A 363 41.50 45.94 36.93
N SER A 364 41.29 46.72 37.99
CA SER A 364 39.99 46.78 38.69
C SER A 364 38.91 47.46 37.84
N LYS A 365 39.25 48.57 37.17
CA LYS A 365 38.36 49.24 36.20
C LYS A 365 38.01 48.32 35.04
N TYR A 366 38.98 47.57 34.52
CA TYR A 366 38.75 46.57 33.48
C TYR A 366 37.89 45.40 33.98
N PHE A 367 38.11 44.93 35.21
CA PHE A 367 37.36 43.80 35.79
C PHE A 367 35.86 44.11 35.98
N LEU A 368 35.53 45.31 36.47
CA LEU A 368 34.16 45.73 36.75
C LEU A 368 33.41 46.27 35.52
N ASN A 369 34.12 46.56 34.42
CA ASN A 369 33.48 46.97 33.17
C ASN A 369 32.48 45.90 32.70
N LYS A 370 31.26 46.35 32.37
CA LYS A 370 30.15 45.52 31.89
C LYS A 370 30.53 44.69 30.66
N ASP A 371 31.39 45.24 29.80
CA ASP A 371 31.81 44.61 28.54
C ASP A 371 32.91 43.56 28.70
N THR A 372 33.48 43.42 29.90
CA THR A 372 34.53 42.43 30.15
C THR A 372 33.94 41.03 30.20
N GLN A 373 34.55 40.07 29.50
CA GLN A 373 34.11 38.68 29.49
C GLN A 373 34.56 37.91 30.74
N SER A 374 33.79 36.89 31.15
CA SER A 374 34.07 36.07 32.33
C SER A 374 35.46 35.44 32.29
N ASP A 375 35.89 34.88 31.16
CA ASP A 375 37.24 34.28 31.02
C ASP A 375 38.38 35.26 31.31
N LYS A 376 38.16 36.54 30.97
CA LYS A 376 39.14 37.61 31.26
C LYS A 376 39.12 37.97 32.74
N ARG A 377 37.93 38.04 33.36
CA ARG A 377 37.78 38.20 34.81
C ARG A 377 38.46 37.06 35.57
N ILE A 378 38.27 35.82 35.14
CA ILE A 378 38.96 34.64 35.71
C ILE A 378 40.47 34.74 35.50
N SER A 379 40.93 35.11 34.30
CA SER A 379 42.36 35.27 34.02
C SER A 379 43.01 36.35 34.89
N ILE A 380 42.28 37.41 35.20
CA ILE A 380 42.68 38.43 36.18
C ILE A 380 42.76 37.82 37.58
N LEU A 381 41.70 37.16 38.05
CA LEU A 381 41.64 36.56 39.40
C LEU A 381 42.77 35.54 39.60
N THR A 382 43.08 34.70 38.60
CA THR A 382 44.17 33.71 38.68
C THR A 382 45.57 34.32 38.78
N LYS A 383 45.74 35.59 38.39
CA LYS A 383 47.01 36.32 38.53
C LYS A 383 47.11 37.10 39.86
N LEU A 384 46.07 37.08 40.69
CA LEU A 384 45.96 37.84 41.95
C LEU A 384 45.97 36.90 43.18
N GLN A 385 46.20 37.48 44.37
CA GLN A 385 46.15 36.79 45.66
C GLN A 385 44.72 36.79 46.26
N THR A 386 44.40 35.84 47.14
CA THR A 386 43.04 35.56 47.68
C THR A 386 42.32 36.80 48.23
N ASP A 387 42.98 37.65 49.00
CA ASP A 387 42.36 38.87 49.56
C ASP A 387 41.85 39.82 48.45
N ARG A 388 42.65 39.96 47.37
CA ARG A 388 42.27 40.78 46.21
C ARG A 388 41.23 40.10 45.34
N GLN A 389 41.21 38.77 45.30
CA GLN A 389 40.14 38.01 44.65
C GLN A 389 38.79 38.26 45.36
N PHE A 390 38.77 38.19 46.68
CA PHE A 390 37.58 38.45 47.48
C PHE A 390 37.06 39.88 47.35
N GLU A 391 37.94 40.88 47.41
CA GLU A 391 37.55 42.29 47.23
C GLU A 391 36.92 42.56 45.85
N LEU A 392 37.47 41.95 44.78
CA LEU A 392 36.90 42.06 43.44
C LEU A 392 35.57 41.31 43.29
N LEU A 393 35.44 40.13 43.92
CA LEU A 393 34.20 39.36 43.91
C LEU A 393 33.06 40.06 44.66
N LYS A 394 33.33 40.71 45.79
CA LYS A 394 32.34 41.54 46.49
C LYS A 394 31.84 42.68 45.62
N LYS A 395 32.77 43.49 45.10
CA LYS A 395 32.44 44.62 44.22
C LYS A 395 31.66 44.17 42.99
N TYR A 396 31.92 42.96 42.50
CA TYR A 396 31.19 42.37 41.39
C TYR A 396 29.78 41.90 41.79
N ALA A 397 29.64 41.21 42.92
CA ALA A 397 28.32 40.79 43.41
C ALA A 397 27.41 41.98 43.73
N ASP A 398 27.97 43.06 44.29
CA ASP A 398 27.23 44.28 44.65
C ASP A 398 26.79 45.09 43.42
N GLU A 399 27.63 45.16 42.39
CA GLU A 399 27.32 45.86 41.14
C GLU A 399 26.34 45.06 40.26
N TYR A 400 26.34 43.73 40.38
CA TYR A 400 25.53 42.83 39.57
C TYR A 400 24.50 42.04 40.41
N THR A 401 24.78 40.77 40.75
CA THR A 401 23.93 39.95 41.63
C THR A 401 24.77 38.89 42.36
N PHE A 402 24.23 38.28 43.43
CA PHE A 402 24.91 37.22 44.17
C PHE A 402 25.11 35.94 43.33
N GLU A 403 24.17 35.57 42.46
CA GLU A 403 24.29 34.42 41.55
C GLU A 403 25.45 34.61 40.58
N LYS A 404 25.61 35.82 40.03
CA LYS A 404 26.75 36.15 39.17
C LYS A 404 28.07 36.08 39.93
N GLY A 405 28.06 36.44 41.21
CA GLY A 405 29.20 36.25 42.11
C GLY A 405 29.57 34.77 42.29
N PHE A 406 28.60 33.91 42.59
CA PHE A 406 28.82 32.46 42.73
C PHE A 406 29.26 31.81 41.41
N ALA A 407 28.65 32.17 40.27
CA ALA A 407 29.06 31.65 38.97
C ALA A 407 30.51 32.02 38.61
N LEU A 408 30.94 33.25 38.94
CA LEU A 408 32.32 33.67 38.71
C LEU A 408 33.29 32.98 39.68
N LEU A 409 32.85 32.72 40.91
CA LEU A 409 33.60 31.96 41.90
C LEU A 409 33.77 30.49 41.50
N GLU A 410 32.72 29.86 40.97
CA GLU A 410 32.74 28.51 40.41
C GLU A 410 33.77 28.35 39.30
N GLU A 411 33.74 29.24 38.31
CA GLU A 411 34.69 29.21 37.20
C GLU A 411 36.14 29.44 37.65
N LEU A 412 36.35 30.25 38.71
CA LEU A 412 37.66 30.45 39.31
C LEU A 412 38.18 29.15 39.95
N VAL A 413 37.40 28.54 40.85
CA VAL A 413 37.84 27.33 41.58
C VAL A 413 37.97 26.12 40.65
N LYS A 414 37.13 26.04 39.61
CA LYS A 414 37.24 25.05 38.54
C LYS A 414 38.59 25.14 37.83
N LYS A 415 38.99 26.36 37.42
CA LYS A 415 40.27 26.60 36.75
C LYS A 415 41.47 26.37 37.68
N GLU A 416 41.43 26.86 38.92
CA GLU A 416 42.55 26.76 39.85
C GLU A 416 42.83 25.33 40.34
N ASN A 417 41.81 24.48 40.34
CA ASN A 417 41.92 23.09 40.79
C ASN A 417 41.87 22.07 39.63
N SER A 418 41.90 22.53 38.37
CA SER A 418 41.79 21.68 37.17
C SER A 418 40.61 20.71 37.23
N LEU A 419 39.46 21.19 37.72
CA LEU A 419 38.26 20.38 37.86
C LEU A 419 37.64 20.12 36.49
N ASN A 420 36.88 19.02 36.41
CA ASN A 420 36.23 18.59 35.17
C ASN A 420 35.35 19.71 34.58
N TYR A 421 35.15 19.68 33.27
CA TYR A 421 34.19 20.52 32.56
C TYR A 421 32.79 20.46 33.19
N TYR A 422 32.37 19.28 33.67
CA TYR A 422 31.09 19.05 34.34
C TYR A 422 31.11 19.35 35.85
N PHE A 423 32.14 20.00 36.36
CA PHE A 423 32.13 20.47 37.73
C PHE A 423 30.98 21.46 37.92
N ASP A 424 30.14 21.18 38.92
CA ASP A 424 29.04 22.03 39.38
C ASP A 424 29.31 22.39 40.84
N LEU A 425 29.44 23.69 41.11
CA LEU A 425 29.66 24.18 42.46
C LEU A 425 28.52 23.78 43.42
N LEU A 426 27.28 23.72 42.93
CA LEU A 426 26.10 23.45 43.76
C LEU A 426 26.14 22.06 44.42
N GLU A 427 26.67 21.05 43.75
CA GLU A 427 26.75 19.67 44.28
C GLU A 427 27.66 19.57 45.51
N VAL A 428 28.63 20.47 45.61
CA VAL A 428 29.70 20.40 46.60
C VAL A 428 29.80 21.64 47.48
N LEU A 429 29.00 22.68 47.24
CA LEU A 429 29.10 23.99 47.91
C LEU A 429 29.14 23.85 49.43
N PHE A 430 28.27 23.01 49.99
CA PHE A 430 28.18 22.76 51.44
C PHE A 430 28.92 21.50 51.90
N ASN A 431 29.73 20.87 51.04
CA ASN A 431 30.50 19.67 51.35
C ASN A 431 31.88 20.05 51.93
N THR A 432 31.96 20.14 53.25
CA THR A 432 33.18 20.53 53.97
C THR A 432 34.38 19.60 53.73
N GLU A 433 34.15 18.31 53.43
CA GLU A 433 35.24 17.36 53.15
C GLU A 433 35.79 17.52 51.74
N PHE A 434 34.94 17.84 50.74
CA PHE A 434 35.36 18.08 49.37
C PHE A 434 36.34 19.27 49.26
N TRP A 435 36.09 20.34 50.01
CA TRP A 435 36.89 21.57 49.94
C TRP A 435 38.21 21.53 50.71
N LYS A 436 38.44 20.51 51.53
CA LYS A 436 39.56 20.43 52.48
C LYS A 436 40.95 20.63 51.86
N ASP A 437 41.16 20.10 50.65
CA ASP A 437 42.45 20.13 49.94
C ASP A 437 42.41 20.97 48.64
N LYS A 438 41.39 21.82 48.47
CA LYS A 438 41.16 22.61 47.23
C LYS A 438 41.52 24.08 47.42
N LYS A 439 42.10 24.69 46.38
CA LYS A 439 42.32 26.13 46.30
C LYS A 439 40.97 26.86 46.21
N GLY A 440 40.82 27.96 46.95
CA GLY A 440 39.58 28.74 46.98
C GLY A 440 38.61 28.39 48.10
N LYS A 441 38.92 27.43 49.00
CA LYS A 441 38.07 27.11 50.16
C LYS A 441 37.74 28.34 51.01
N GLU A 442 38.77 29.07 51.47
CA GLU A 442 38.60 30.26 52.31
C GLU A 442 37.78 31.36 51.60
N LEU A 443 37.91 31.44 50.27
CA LEU A 443 37.17 32.37 49.43
C LEU A 443 35.69 31.98 49.31
N ILE A 444 35.37 30.69 49.17
CA ILE A 444 34.00 30.16 49.15
C ILE A 444 33.30 30.38 50.48
N GLU A 445 33.95 30.06 51.60
CA GLU A 445 33.39 30.27 52.94
C GLU A 445 33.09 31.75 53.17
N SER A 446 34.08 32.61 52.90
CA SER A 446 33.93 34.07 53.08
C SER A 446 32.85 34.69 52.18
N PHE A 447 32.68 34.18 50.95
CA PHE A 447 31.65 34.67 50.04
C PHE A 447 30.25 34.14 50.40
N THR A 448 30.14 32.88 50.83
CA THR A 448 28.86 32.28 51.24
C THR A 448 28.31 32.95 52.49
N ASP A 449 29.15 33.23 53.49
CA ASP A 449 28.76 33.96 54.69
C ASP A 449 28.29 35.38 54.34
N TYR A 450 29.01 36.07 53.45
CA TYR A 450 28.63 37.39 52.95
C TYR A 450 27.23 37.39 52.32
N VAL A 451 26.93 36.40 51.46
CA VAL A 451 25.62 36.31 50.80
C VAL A 451 24.50 35.99 51.80
N ASN A 452 24.72 35.09 52.76
CA ASN A 452 23.71 34.75 53.78
C ASN A 452 23.32 35.95 54.67
N ASP A 453 24.30 36.81 54.98
CA ASP A 453 24.10 37.98 55.83
C ASP A 453 23.46 39.17 55.09
N GLN A 454 23.78 39.37 53.81
CA GLN A 454 23.33 40.54 53.05
C GLN A 454 22.06 40.29 52.21
N SER A 455 21.66 39.04 51.98
CA SER A 455 20.46 38.72 51.21
C SER A 455 19.16 38.92 52.01
N ASN A 456 18.14 39.48 51.35
CA ASN A 456 16.78 39.61 51.88
C ASN A 456 15.95 38.31 51.68
N ASP A 457 14.74 38.23 52.22
CA ASP A 457 13.89 37.02 52.15
C ASP A 457 13.56 36.57 50.71
N GLU A 458 13.38 37.50 49.77
CA GLU A 458 13.08 37.21 48.36
C GLU A 458 14.33 36.67 47.64
N GLN A 459 15.48 37.30 47.88
CA GLN A 459 16.77 36.80 47.39
C GLN A 459 17.12 35.44 48.01
N LYS A 460 16.78 35.19 49.27
CA LYS A 460 16.98 33.90 49.94
C LYS A 460 16.11 32.81 49.34
N TYR A 461 14.88 33.14 48.96
CA TYR A 461 13.99 32.21 48.24
C TYR A 461 14.60 31.80 46.89
N ASP A 462 15.03 32.77 46.08
CA ASP A 462 15.62 32.51 44.76
C ASP A 462 16.93 31.71 44.87
N LEU A 463 17.82 32.12 45.78
CA LEU A 463 19.10 31.46 46.02
C LEU A 463 18.93 30.05 46.60
N PHE A 464 17.90 29.80 47.40
CA PHE A 464 17.57 28.45 47.90
C PHE A 464 17.07 27.55 46.77
N LEU A 465 16.19 28.03 45.89
CA LEU A 465 15.71 27.24 44.76
C LEU A 465 16.85 26.86 43.81
N ILE A 466 17.84 27.74 43.62
CA ILE A 466 19.06 27.44 42.86
C ILE A 466 19.98 26.47 43.62
N GLY A 467 20.04 26.56 44.95
CA GLY A 467 20.87 25.71 45.82
C GLY A 467 22.12 26.39 46.39
N TYR A 468 22.23 27.72 46.26
CA TYR A 468 23.32 28.51 46.84
C TYR A 468 23.13 28.81 48.33
N ILE A 469 21.93 28.58 48.87
CA ILE A 469 21.59 28.69 50.30
C ILE A 469 20.88 27.42 50.76
N LYS A 470 21.08 27.04 52.03
CA LYS A 470 20.62 25.77 52.60
C LYS A 470 19.17 25.79 53.08
N ASP A 471 18.68 26.92 53.57
CA ASP A 471 17.38 27.03 54.25
C ASP A 471 16.55 28.19 53.65
N VAL A 472 15.25 27.99 53.52
CA VAL A 472 14.30 29.02 53.04
C VAL A 472 13.23 29.34 54.09
N PRO A 473 12.89 30.62 54.31
CA PRO A 473 11.80 31.00 55.22
C PRO A 473 10.42 30.49 54.75
N GLN A 474 9.59 29.95 55.65
CA GLN A 474 8.27 29.39 55.28
C GLN A 474 7.24 30.45 54.86
N ASN A 475 7.38 31.70 55.32
CA ASN A 475 6.53 32.84 54.95
C ASN A 475 6.63 33.18 53.47
N ILE A 476 7.85 33.21 52.91
CA ILE A 476 8.06 33.54 51.49
C ILE A 476 7.64 32.38 50.58
N VAL A 477 7.77 31.12 51.05
CA VAL A 477 7.21 29.95 50.36
C VAL A 477 5.68 30.05 50.23
N ARG A 478 4.98 30.46 51.30
CA ARG A 478 3.52 30.67 51.26
C ARG A 478 3.09 31.73 50.25
N GLN A 479 3.84 32.82 50.15
CA GLN A 479 3.53 33.92 49.22
C GLN A 479 3.69 33.51 47.76
N ASN A 480 4.52 32.50 47.48
CA ASN A 480 4.87 32.06 46.13
C ASN A 480 4.33 30.68 45.74
N ILE A 481 3.36 30.12 46.49
CA ILE A 481 2.80 28.77 46.23
C ILE A 481 2.41 28.58 44.76
N HIS A 482 1.75 29.57 44.15
CA HIS A 482 1.28 29.45 42.77
C HIS A 482 2.41 29.31 41.74
N GLN A 483 3.61 29.83 42.04
CA GLN A 483 4.77 29.82 41.16
C GLN A 483 5.62 28.55 41.29
N LEU A 484 5.37 27.73 42.32
CA LEU A 484 6.15 26.51 42.58
C LEU A 484 5.88 25.44 41.53
N GLU A 485 6.93 24.95 40.88
CA GLU A 485 6.89 23.77 40.02
C GLU A 485 7.20 22.48 40.82
N LYS A 486 7.15 21.32 40.13
CA LYS A 486 7.39 19.99 40.75
C LYS A 486 8.72 19.94 41.52
N GLU A 487 9.80 20.39 40.90
CA GLU A 487 11.14 20.31 41.49
C GLU A 487 11.33 21.31 42.64
N ASP A 488 10.69 22.48 42.58
CA ASP A 488 10.69 23.46 43.67
C ASP A 488 9.98 22.89 44.89
N CYS A 489 8.78 22.32 44.68
CA CYS A 489 8.03 21.62 45.73
C CYS A 489 8.87 20.51 46.34
N LYS A 490 9.56 19.71 45.53
CA LYS A 490 10.40 18.60 46.04
C LYS A 490 11.58 19.10 46.89
N LYS A 491 12.27 20.16 46.45
CA LYS A 491 13.36 20.79 47.21
C LYS A 491 12.85 21.35 48.54
N ILE A 492 11.73 22.07 48.51
CA ILE A 492 11.09 22.63 49.69
C ILE A 492 10.67 21.49 50.63
N PHE A 493 9.91 20.50 50.16
CA PHE A 493 9.40 19.40 50.99
C PHE A 493 10.50 18.57 51.64
N LYS A 494 11.68 18.42 50.99
CA LYS A 494 12.86 17.83 51.64
C LYS A 494 13.39 18.66 52.79
N SER A 495 13.43 19.99 52.66
CA SER A 495 13.88 20.90 53.73
C SER A 495 12.90 21.00 54.91
N ILE A 496 11.60 20.75 54.68
CA ILE A 496 10.53 20.82 55.69
C ILE A 496 9.79 19.48 55.86
N SER A 497 10.48 18.36 55.69
CA SER A 497 9.87 17.01 55.61
C SER A 497 9.04 16.62 56.84
N GLU A 498 9.35 17.19 58.00
CA GLU A 498 8.67 16.98 59.28
C GLU A 498 7.31 17.74 59.37
N ASN A 499 7.09 18.78 58.55
CA ASN A 499 5.87 19.60 58.61
C ASN A 499 4.82 19.14 57.59
N LYS A 500 4.26 17.94 57.80
CA LYS A 500 3.24 17.31 56.93
C LYS A 500 2.02 18.21 56.66
N PRO A 501 1.44 18.92 57.66
CA PRO A 501 0.31 19.80 57.42
C PRO A 501 0.63 20.93 56.43
N PHE A 502 1.84 21.50 56.52
CA PHE A 502 2.24 22.58 55.61
C PHE A 502 2.47 22.08 54.18
N ILE A 503 3.04 20.88 54.02
CA ILE A 503 3.16 20.22 52.71
C ILE A 503 1.77 19.95 52.11
N ARG A 504 0.84 19.43 52.91
CA ARG A 504 -0.55 19.21 52.50
C ARG A 504 -1.21 20.51 52.05
N ASP A 505 -1.06 21.60 52.79
CA ASP A 505 -1.67 22.89 52.44
C ASP A 505 -1.16 23.39 51.08
N ILE A 506 0.15 23.28 50.82
CA ILE A 506 0.74 23.63 49.51
C ILE A 506 0.14 22.76 48.40
N LEU A 507 0.11 21.43 48.57
CA LEU A 507 -0.43 20.51 47.57
C LEU A 507 -1.92 20.75 47.31
N THR A 508 -2.70 21.01 48.36
CA THR A 508 -4.14 21.28 48.31
C THR A 508 -4.44 22.59 47.59
N GLU A 509 -3.64 23.63 47.85
CA GLU A 509 -3.78 24.92 47.19
C GLU A 509 -3.39 24.80 45.71
N LYS A 510 -2.29 24.10 45.37
CA LYS A 510 -1.89 23.85 43.97
C LYS A 510 -2.98 23.14 43.15
N VAL A 511 -3.69 22.16 43.73
CA VAL A 511 -4.83 21.48 43.08
C VAL A 511 -5.92 22.45 42.63
N THR A 512 -6.12 23.57 43.32
CA THR A 512 -7.15 24.57 42.96
C THR A 512 -6.74 25.52 41.82
N PHE A 513 -5.44 25.60 41.49
CA PHE A 513 -4.90 26.53 40.49
C PHE A 513 -4.36 25.83 39.24
N GLU A 514 -3.93 24.58 39.33
CA GLU A 514 -3.36 23.87 38.18
C GLU A 514 -4.43 23.34 37.23
N ASN A 515 -4.22 23.52 35.92
CA ASN A 515 -5.04 22.87 34.89
C ASN A 515 -4.84 21.34 34.92
N THR A 516 -5.91 20.64 34.56
CA THR A 516 -6.14 19.19 34.65
C THR A 516 -5.03 18.25 34.18
N VAL A 517 -4.17 18.67 33.24
CA VAL A 517 -3.06 17.86 32.70
C VAL A 517 -1.93 17.63 33.73
N SER A 518 -1.92 18.35 34.86
CA SER A 518 -0.76 18.48 35.75
C SER A 518 -0.89 17.79 37.12
N LEU A 519 -2.01 17.14 37.44
CA LEU A 519 -2.21 16.51 38.77
C LEU A 519 -1.25 15.34 39.07
N SER A 520 -0.61 14.76 38.04
CA SER A 520 0.24 13.57 38.19
C SER A 520 1.39 13.77 39.18
N TRP A 521 2.09 14.91 39.09
CA TRP A 521 3.20 15.18 39.97
C TRP A 521 2.76 15.56 41.38
N LEU A 522 1.57 16.15 41.52
CA LEU A 522 0.97 16.44 42.83
C LEU A 522 0.66 15.14 43.57
N TYR A 523 0.10 14.13 42.90
CA TYR A 523 -0.09 12.80 43.48
C TYR A 523 1.23 12.09 43.80
N ASP A 524 2.25 12.19 42.93
CA ASP A 524 3.58 11.63 43.23
C ASP A 524 4.14 12.20 44.55
N LEU A 525 4.09 13.53 44.71
CA LEU A 525 4.59 14.19 45.91
C LEU A 525 3.70 13.93 47.13
N ALA A 526 2.38 13.85 46.95
CA ALA A 526 1.46 13.50 48.03
C ALA A 526 1.76 12.09 48.56
N ILE A 527 1.99 11.12 47.68
CA ILE A 527 2.37 9.74 48.06
C ILE A 527 3.76 9.71 48.70
N GLU A 528 4.73 10.49 48.21
CA GLU A 528 6.10 10.52 48.73
C GLU A 528 6.20 11.21 50.11
N PHE A 529 5.48 12.31 50.31
CA PHE A 529 5.71 13.19 51.47
C PHE A 529 4.57 13.25 52.49
N LEU A 530 3.33 12.85 52.18
CA LEU A 530 2.23 12.86 53.15
C LEU A 530 2.04 11.50 53.84
N ASP A 531 1.51 11.53 55.06
CA ASP A 531 0.94 10.35 55.70
C ASP A 531 -0.51 10.12 55.23
N ILE A 532 -1.12 9.01 55.66
CA ILE A 532 -2.46 8.59 55.23
C ILE A 532 -3.52 9.65 55.56
N GLU A 533 -3.45 10.30 56.72
CA GLU A 533 -4.43 11.29 57.15
C GLU A 533 -4.39 12.55 56.27
N ASN A 534 -3.18 13.08 56.03
CA ASN A 534 -3.01 14.25 55.18
C ASN A 534 -3.27 13.93 53.70
N PHE A 535 -2.91 12.72 53.23
CA PHE A 535 -3.20 12.26 51.88
C PHE A 535 -4.70 12.20 51.61
N ASN A 536 -5.50 11.61 52.51
CA ASN A 536 -6.95 11.51 52.35
C ASN A 536 -7.62 12.90 52.28
N THR A 537 -7.08 13.88 53.02
CA THR A 537 -7.57 15.26 52.97
C THR A 537 -7.27 15.91 51.62
N PHE A 538 -6.07 15.69 51.09
CA PHE A 538 -5.67 16.13 49.75
C PHE A 538 -6.52 15.47 48.65
N ASP A 539 -6.68 14.14 48.69
CA ASP A 539 -7.41 13.36 47.67
C ASP A 539 -8.88 13.77 47.61
N LYS A 540 -9.50 14.02 48.77
CA LYS A 540 -10.86 14.57 48.85
C LYS A 540 -10.97 15.94 48.20
N LYS A 541 -10.00 16.83 48.47
CA LYS A 541 -10.01 18.14 47.81
C LYS A 541 -9.83 18.00 46.30
N ALA A 542 -8.94 17.12 45.85
CA ALA A 542 -8.76 16.85 44.43
C ALA A 542 -10.06 16.39 43.78
N PHE A 543 -10.74 15.40 44.37
CA PHE A 543 -12.03 14.92 43.91
C PHE A 543 -13.10 16.02 43.81
N ASP A 544 -13.21 16.88 44.83
CA ASP A 544 -14.24 17.94 44.87
C ASP A 544 -13.97 19.09 43.89
N THR A 545 -12.72 19.30 43.46
CA THR A 545 -12.32 20.50 42.70
C THR A 545 -11.96 20.23 41.24
N THR A 546 -11.69 18.98 40.86
CA THR A 546 -11.30 18.59 39.50
C THR A 546 -12.45 17.99 38.70
N GLU A 547 -12.32 17.98 37.37
CA GLU A 547 -13.30 17.32 36.50
C GLU A 547 -13.30 15.80 36.76
N HIS A 548 -14.49 15.18 36.77
CA HIS A 548 -14.65 13.77 37.12
C HIS A 548 -13.87 12.83 36.17
N SER A 549 -13.80 13.20 34.89
CA SER A 549 -13.06 12.50 33.85
C SER A 549 -11.54 12.53 34.08
N GLU A 550 -11.03 13.62 34.65
CA GLU A 550 -9.60 13.84 34.92
C GLU A 550 -9.17 13.17 36.23
N TYR A 551 -10.02 13.26 37.26
CA TYR A 551 -9.82 12.49 38.49
C TYR A 551 -9.79 10.98 38.21
N PHE A 552 -10.68 10.50 37.32
CA PHE A 552 -10.77 9.09 36.95
C PHE A 552 -9.43 8.53 36.42
N LYS A 553 -8.64 9.30 35.67
CA LYS A 553 -7.33 8.88 35.15
C LYS A 553 -6.32 8.53 36.25
N PHE A 554 -6.42 9.19 37.40
CA PHE A 554 -5.56 8.90 38.55
C PHE A 554 -6.13 7.79 39.43
N TRP A 555 -7.45 7.68 39.49
CA TRP A 555 -8.11 6.58 40.17
C TRP A 555 -7.87 5.25 39.45
N GLU A 556 -8.02 5.16 38.13
CA GLU A 556 -7.90 3.90 37.37
C GLU A 556 -6.52 3.23 37.46
N ILE A 557 -5.48 4.01 37.74
CA ILE A 557 -4.09 3.56 37.97
C ILE A 557 -3.74 3.38 39.46
N GLY A 558 -4.72 3.55 40.36
CA GLY A 558 -4.59 3.32 41.80
C GLY A 558 -3.91 4.45 42.59
N LYS A 559 -3.69 5.63 42.00
CA LYS A 559 -3.10 6.79 42.71
C LYS A 559 -4.14 7.50 43.58
N ALA A 560 -5.32 7.78 43.02
CA ALA A 560 -6.44 8.37 43.76
C ALA A 560 -7.30 7.27 44.42
N LYS A 561 -8.00 7.57 45.52
CA LYS A 561 -8.64 6.54 46.36
C LYS A 561 -10.15 6.65 46.49
N LEU A 562 -10.76 7.80 46.21
CA LEU A 562 -12.23 7.92 46.20
C LEU A 562 -12.84 7.31 44.94
N PHE A 563 -13.91 6.54 45.11
CA PHE A 563 -14.60 5.80 44.05
C PHE A 563 -15.44 6.72 43.13
N PRO A 564 -15.08 6.89 41.84
CA PRO A 564 -15.72 7.84 40.94
C PRO A 564 -17.00 7.28 40.28
N GLN A 565 -18.08 7.19 41.06
CA GLN A 565 -19.33 6.54 40.66
C GLN A 565 -19.89 7.03 39.31
N HIS A 566 -19.91 8.33 39.05
CA HIS A 566 -20.46 8.91 37.82
C HIS A 566 -19.70 8.46 36.57
N GLN A 567 -18.36 8.48 36.62
CA GLN A 567 -17.53 8.14 35.46
C GLN A 567 -17.61 6.65 35.12
N ILE A 568 -17.64 5.81 36.16
CA ILE A 568 -17.83 4.37 35.99
C ILE A 568 -19.21 4.08 35.40
N GLU A 569 -20.25 4.83 35.81
CA GLU A 569 -21.60 4.69 35.25
C GLU A 569 -21.68 5.09 33.76
N GLU A 570 -20.92 6.09 33.34
CA GLU A 570 -20.81 6.50 31.93
C GLU A 570 -20.01 5.51 31.07
N LEU A 571 -19.00 4.84 31.64
CA LEU A 571 -18.19 3.85 30.93
C LEU A 571 -18.92 2.50 30.80
N LEU A 572 -19.55 2.06 31.89
CA LEU A 572 -20.25 0.77 31.96
C LEU A 572 -21.71 0.91 31.51
N GLN A 573 -21.89 1.30 30.24
CA GLN A 573 -23.20 1.46 29.59
C GLN A 573 -23.61 0.15 28.90
N ASP A 574 -23.71 0.15 27.57
CA ASP A 574 -24.31 -0.90 26.75
C ASP A 574 -23.30 -1.85 26.07
N GLU A 575 -22.04 -1.46 25.96
CA GLU A 575 -20.99 -2.32 25.39
C GLU A 575 -20.32 -3.19 26.46
N PHE A 576 -20.27 -4.51 26.23
CA PHE A 576 -19.72 -5.46 27.20
C PHE A 576 -18.19 -5.37 27.29
N GLU A 577 -17.53 -4.94 26.21
CA GLU A 577 -16.09 -4.74 26.09
C GLU A 577 -15.57 -3.77 27.16
N ASN A 578 -16.37 -2.78 27.56
CA ASN A 578 -16.00 -1.80 28.58
C ASN A 578 -15.83 -2.44 29.97
N TYR A 579 -16.47 -3.58 30.24
CA TYR A 579 -16.36 -4.30 31.52
C TYR A 579 -14.99 -4.96 31.69
N ALA A 580 -14.25 -5.20 30.60
CA ALA A 580 -12.87 -5.68 30.68
C ALA A 580 -11.94 -4.68 31.39
N GLN A 581 -12.30 -3.39 31.46
CA GLN A 581 -11.54 -2.37 32.18
C GLN A 581 -11.56 -2.62 33.70
N ILE A 582 -12.62 -3.24 34.23
CA ILE A 582 -12.76 -3.53 35.66
C ILE A 582 -11.61 -4.40 36.15
N ASP A 583 -11.21 -5.41 35.37
CA ASP A 583 -10.09 -6.30 35.72
C ASP A 583 -8.77 -5.51 35.86
N ASN A 584 -8.59 -4.47 35.04
CA ASN A 584 -7.44 -3.57 35.15
C ASN A 584 -7.52 -2.69 36.40
N TRP A 585 -8.70 -2.17 36.73
CA TRP A 585 -8.89 -1.35 37.94
C TRP A 585 -8.60 -2.14 39.22
N ILE A 586 -9.04 -3.41 39.27
CA ILE A 586 -8.72 -4.31 40.39
C ILE A 586 -7.20 -4.57 40.44
N LYS A 587 -6.57 -4.90 39.30
CA LYS A 587 -5.12 -5.14 39.23
C LYS A 587 -4.28 -3.92 39.67
N ASN A 588 -4.76 -2.72 39.40
CA ASN A 588 -4.09 -1.47 39.79
C ASN A 588 -4.37 -1.06 41.25
N ASN A 589 -5.15 -1.83 42.01
CA ASN A 589 -5.62 -1.48 43.36
C ASN A 589 -6.40 -0.15 43.39
N ALA A 590 -7.13 0.17 42.31
CA ALA A 590 -8.05 1.29 42.23
C ALA A 590 -9.37 1.01 42.96
N THR A 591 -9.82 -0.25 42.89
CA THR A 591 -11.07 -0.75 43.46
C THR A 591 -10.88 -2.18 43.93
N THR A 592 -11.81 -2.70 44.72
CA THR A 592 -11.89 -4.14 45.05
C THR A 592 -13.01 -4.83 44.28
N THR A 593 -12.96 -6.17 44.22
CA THR A 593 -14.05 -6.99 43.66
C THR A 593 -15.36 -6.77 44.41
N GLU A 594 -15.30 -6.57 45.73
CA GLU A 594 -16.46 -6.29 46.59
C GLU A 594 -17.09 -4.94 46.24
N GLU A 595 -16.29 -3.87 46.15
CA GLU A 595 -16.76 -2.52 45.86
C GLU A 595 -17.43 -2.41 44.46
N ILE A 596 -16.87 -3.08 43.44
CA ILE A 596 -17.50 -3.16 42.12
C ILE A 596 -18.76 -4.01 42.13
N SER A 597 -18.75 -5.15 42.83
CA SER A 597 -19.95 -6.00 42.92
C SER A 597 -21.09 -5.21 43.56
N ASP A 598 -20.82 -4.49 44.65
CA ASP A 598 -21.77 -3.61 45.33
C ASP A 598 -22.29 -2.50 44.39
N PHE A 599 -21.41 -1.86 43.61
CA PHE A 599 -21.82 -0.87 42.61
C PHE A 599 -22.78 -1.47 41.56
N LEU A 600 -22.43 -2.62 40.96
CA LEU A 600 -23.24 -3.26 39.93
C LEU A 600 -24.59 -3.74 40.50
N PHE A 601 -24.60 -4.32 41.70
CA PHE A 601 -25.82 -4.71 42.40
C PHE A 601 -26.66 -3.49 42.78
N SER A 602 -26.05 -2.37 43.17
CA SER A 602 -26.79 -1.14 43.48
C SER A 602 -27.63 -0.67 42.30
N PHE A 603 -27.13 -0.84 41.07
CA PHE A 603 -27.88 -0.54 39.85
C PHE A 603 -28.99 -1.57 39.61
N LEU A 604 -28.69 -2.87 39.71
CA LEU A 604 -29.68 -3.95 39.49
C LEU A 604 -30.84 -3.89 40.51
N ASN A 605 -30.56 -3.51 41.76
CA ASN A 605 -31.55 -3.37 42.82
C ASN A 605 -32.48 -2.17 42.63
N LYS A 606 -32.10 -1.15 41.84
CA LYS A 606 -33.00 -0.05 41.45
C LYS A 606 -34.12 -0.50 40.51
N GLN A 607 -33.95 -1.65 39.84
CA GLN A 607 -34.92 -2.24 38.91
C GLN A 607 -35.46 -1.24 37.88
N VAL A 608 -34.54 -0.51 37.24
CA VAL A 608 -34.89 0.49 36.22
C VAL A 608 -35.69 -0.17 35.09
N PRO A 609 -36.83 0.39 34.66
CA PRO A 609 -37.62 -0.21 33.58
C PRO A 609 -36.86 -0.17 32.25
N VAL A 610 -36.88 -1.28 31.52
CA VAL A 610 -36.27 -1.38 30.18
C VAL A 610 -37.14 -0.65 29.15
N THR A 611 -36.77 0.59 28.84
CA THR A 611 -37.42 1.45 27.83
C THR A 611 -36.70 1.46 26.48
N ASP A 612 -35.42 1.12 26.47
CA ASP A 612 -34.57 1.09 25.28
C ASP A 612 -33.48 0.01 25.42
N ARG A 613 -32.74 -0.21 24.32
CA ARG A 613 -31.67 -1.21 24.25
C ARG A 613 -30.46 -0.86 25.13
N LYS A 614 -30.18 0.42 25.41
CA LYS A 614 -29.04 0.78 26.26
C LYS A 614 -29.26 0.33 27.69
N ILE A 615 -30.46 0.60 28.23
CA ILE A 615 -30.84 0.12 29.56
C ILE A 615 -30.86 -1.41 29.60
N PHE A 616 -31.39 -2.05 28.54
CA PHE A 616 -31.39 -3.51 28.40
C PHE A 616 -29.98 -4.09 28.52
N TYR A 617 -29.03 -3.60 27.70
CA TYR A 617 -27.66 -4.13 27.69
C TYR A 617 -26.89 -3.77 28.94
N LYS A 618 -27.12 -2.60 29.53
CA LYS A 618 -26.52 -2.26 30.82
C LYS A 618 -26.90 -3.29 31.90
N GLN A 619 -28.19 -3.65 31.99
CA GLN A 619 -28.64 -4.69 32.93
C GLN A 619 -28.08 -6.07 32.58
N LEU A 620 -28.12 -6.47 31.31
CA LEU A 620 -27.56 -7.73 30.81
C LEU A 620 -26.06 -7.85 31.12
N ASN A 621 -25.29 -6.80 30.85
CA ASN A 621 -23.84 -6.76 31.02
C ASN A 621 -23.45 -6.75 32.50
N HIS A 622 -24.16 -6.03 33.37
CA HIS A 622 -23.98 -6.12 34.83
C HIS A 622 -24.15 -7.56 35.30
N ILE A 623 -25.24 -8.22 34.92
CA ILE A 623 -25.53 -9.61 35.27
C ILE A 623 -24.44 -10.53 34.73
N LYS A 624 -24.10 -10.38 33.44
CA LYS A 624 -23.08 -11.19 32.76
C LYS A 624 -21.72 -11.08 33.44
N TYR A 625 -21.27 -9.87 33.78
CA TYR A 625 -19.99 -9.66 34.46
C TYR A 625 -20.01 -10.19 35.90
N LEU A 626 -21.08 -9.94 36.67
CA LEU A 626 -21.24 -10.47 38.04
C LEU A 626 -21.15 -12.02 38.06
N LEU A 627 -21.78 -12.69 37.09
CA LEU A 627 -21.74 -14.14 36.96
C LEU A 627 -20.36 -14.68 36.54
N GLN A 628 -19.57 -13.89 35.79
CA GLN A 628 -18.18 -14.24 35.46
C GLN A 628 -17.25 -14.09 36.67
N LEU A 629 -17.50 -13.09 37.53
CA LEU A 629 -16.72 -12.84 38.72
C LEU A 629 -16.87 -13.94 39.77
N ASN A 630 -18.10 -14.34 40.09
CA ASN A 630 -18.38 -15.30 41.16
C ASN A 630 -19.71 -16.03 40.94
N GLU A 631 -19.69 -17.36 40.95
CA GLU A 631 -20.89 -18.18 40.78
C GLU A 631 -21.94 -17.94 41.89
N LEU A 632 -21.52 -17.52 43.09
CA LEU A 632 -22.43 -17.19 44.20
C LEU A 632 -23.35 -15.99 43.91
N HIS A 633 -22.98 -15.13 42.96
CA HIS A 633 -23.81 -13.99 42.55
C HIS A 633 -25.11 -14.43 41.86
N LEU A 634 -25.17 -15.65 41.31
CA LEU A 634 -26.40 -16.18 40.69
C LEU A 634 -27.58 -16.18 41.67
N GLU A 635 -27.36 -16.65 42.91
CA GLU A 635 -28.41 -16.70 43.92
C GLU A 635 -28.81 -15.30 44.41
N GLN A 636 -27.86 -14.36 44.47
CA GLN A 636 -28.14 -12.96 44.80
C GLN A 636 -28.99 -12.28 43.71
N ILE A 637 -28.69 -12.52 42.43
CA ILE A 637 -29.48 -11.97 41.32
C ILE A 637 -30.91 -12.52 41.34
N LYS A 638 -31.08 -13.84 41.62
CA LYS A 638 -32.41 -14.46 41.76
C LYS A 638 -33.21 -13.85 42.92
N GLN A 639 -32.57 -13.42 44.00
CA GLN A 639 -33.22 -12.78 45.15
C GLN A 639 -33.78 -11.38 44.85
N ILE A 640 -33.33 -10.71 43.78
CA ILE A 640 -33.86 -9.39 43.38
C ILE A 640 -35.34 -9.48 42.94
N GLN A 641 -35.84 -10.69 42.63
CA GLN A 641 -37.22 -10.96 42.22
C GLN A 641 -37.68 -10.08 41.05
N ASN A 642 -36.82 -9.95 40.05
CA ASN A 642 -37.13 -9.23 38.82
C ASN A 642 -37.37 -10.23 37.68
N ASP A 643 -38.58 -10.24 37.13
CA ASP A 643 -38.97 -11.19 36.08
C ASP A 643 -38.06 -11.07 34.85
N PHE A 644 -37.57 -9.88 34.52
CA PHE A 644 -36.70 -9.67 33.36
C PHE A 644 -35.32 -10.30 33.53
N TYR A 645 -34.77 -10.30 34.75
CA TYR A 645 -33.50 -10.98 35.02
C TYR A 645 -33.61 -12.48 34.83
N THR A 646 -34.78 -13.10 35.07
CA THR A 646 -34.97 -14.53 34.78
C THR A 646 -34.82 -14.86 33.30
N VAL A 647 -35.29 -13.97 32.41
CA VAL A 647 -35.11 -14.12 30.96
C VAL A 647 -33.63 -13.98 30.57
N ILE A 648 -32.93 -13.00 31.14
CA ILE A 648 -31.49 -12.84 30.93
C ILE A 648 -30.73 -14.09 31.38
N LEU A 649 -31.00 -14.58 32.58
CA LEU A 649 -30.36 -15.78 33.13
C LEU A 649 -30.64 -17.01 32.26
N TRP A 650 -31.86 -17.15 31.76
CA TRP A 650 -32.21 -18.21 30.81
C TRP A 650 -31.41 -18.08 29.50
N VAL A 651 -31.30 -16.88 28.92
CA VAL A 651 -30.50 -16.69 27.70
C VAL A 651 -29.00 -16.99 27.94
N LEU A 652 -28.47 -16.68 29.12
CA LEU A 652 -27.09 -16.94 29.52
C LEU A 652 -26.81 -18.38 30.00
N ASP A 653 -27.78 -19.29 29.87
CA ASP A 653 -27.70 -20.69 30.34
C ASP A 653 -27.43 -20.83 31.85
N LYS A 654 -27.92 -19.88 32.64
CA LYS A 654 -27.86 -19.89 34.11
C LYS A 654 -29.19 -20.23 34.77
N ASP A 655 -30.25 -20.31 33.97
CA ASP A 655 -31.56 -20.79 34.37
C ASP A 655 -32.14 -21.69 33.27
N ASP A 656 -32.91 -22.70 33.67
CA ASP A 656 -33.58 -23.65 32.79
C ASP A 656 -35.04 -23.27 32.55
N VAL A 657 -35.60 -22.35 33.34
CA VAL A 657 -37.01 -21.96 33.28
C VAL A 657 -37.24 -20.89 32.21
N LEU A 658 -37.96 -21.24 31.14
CA LEU A 658 -38.38 -20.29 30.10
C LEU A 658 -39.67 -19.55 30.49
N ASN A 659 -39.60 -18.22 30.56
CA ASN A 659 -40.78 -17.36 30.51
C ASN A 659 -40.99 -16.80 29.10
N PHE A 660 -41.78 -17.51 28.29
CA PHE A 660 -41.99 -17.17 26.87
C PHE A 660 -42.71 -15.82 26.67
N GLU A 661 -43.70 -15.51 27.49
CA GLU A 661 -44.45 -14.25 27.36
C GLU A 661 -43.57 -13.03 27.59
N LEU A 662 -42.65 -13.11 28.55
CA LEU A 662 -41.71 -12.02 28.80
C LEU A 662 -40.59 -11.98 27.76
N LEU A 663 -40.08 -13.15 27.33
CA LEU A 663 -39.13 -13.23 26.22
C LEU A 663 -39.68 -12.54 24.96
N LYS A 664 -40.94 -12.81 24.60
CA LYS A 664 -41.64 -12.18 23.48
C LYS A 664 -41.63 -10.66 23.57
N GLN A 665 -41.92 -10.10 24.74
CA GLN A 665 -41.94 -8.64 24.95
C GLN A 665 -40.55 -8.00 24.86
N LYS A 666 -39.48 -8.78 25.06
CA LYS A 666 -38.10 -8.29 25.14
C LYS A 666 -37.22 -8.73 23.96
N PHE A 667 -37.71 -9.60 23.09
CA PHE A 667 -36.97 -10.15 21.95
C PHE A 667 -36.37 -9.06 21.06
N ILE A 668 -37.09 -7.95 20.89
CA ILE A 668 -36.69 -6.77 20.08
C ILE A 668 -35.39 -6.09 20.54
N TYR A 669 -35.00 -6.28 21.80
CA TYR A 669 -33.81 -5.65 22.37
C TYR A 669 -32.55 -6.49 22.20
N PHE A 670 -32.67 -7.80 21.95
CA PHE A 670 -31.52 -8.66 21.72
C PHE A 670 -30.88 -8.37 20.36
N ALA A 671 -29.57 -8.54 20.29
CA ALA A 671 -28.80 -8.40 19.07
C ALA A 671 -29.17 -9.52 18.08
N PRO A 672 -28.96 -9.31 16.77
CA PRO A 672 -29.26 -10.32 15.75
C PRO A 672 -28.71 -11.73 16.03
N ASP A 673 -27.46 -11.83 16.50
CA ASP A 673 -26.81 -13.11 16.83
C ASP A 673 -27.43 -13.78 18.07
N GLU A 674 -27.81 -12.99 19.08
CA GLU A 674 -28.52 -13.46 20.27
C GLU A 674 -29.95 -13.91 19.91
N GLN A 675 -30.65 -13.18 19.04
CA GLN A 675 -31.95 -13.58 18.51
C GLN A 675 -31.86 -14.95 17.80
N ILE A 676 -30.84 -15.13 16.96
CA ILE A 676 -30.59 -16.41 16.28
C ILE A 676 -30.37 -17.53 17.28
N ARG A 677 -29.53 -17.29 18.28
CA ARG A 677 -29.24 -18.25 19.35
C ARG A 677 -30.49 -18.59 20.16
N ILE A 678 -31.31 -17.60 20.51
CA ILE A 678 -32.58 -17.80 21.23
C ILE A 678 -33.51 -18.71 20.42
N ILE A 679 -33.68 -18.45 19.12
CA ILE A 679 -34.53 -19.29 18.26
C ILE A 679 -34.01 -20.72 18.24
N ARG A 680 -32.70 -20.93 18.05
CA ARG A 680 -32.11 -22.28 18.11
C ARG A 680 -32.34 -22.94 19.47
N LYS A 681 -32.20 -22.19 20.58
CA LYS A 681 -32.46 -22.68 21.94
C LYS A 681 -33.92 -23.08 22.14
N LEU A 682 -34.88 -22.35 21.57
CA LEU A 682 -36.30 -22.72 21.59
C LEU A 682 -36.55 -24.07 20.88
N PHE A 683 -35.87 -24.31 19.76
CA PHE A 683 -35.93 -25.61 19.07
C PHE A 683 -35.25 -26.73 19.86
N PHE A 684 -34.14 -26.44 20.54
CA PHE A 684 -33.48 -27.39 21.45
C PHE A 684 -34.41 -27.86 22.57
N ILE A 685 -35.03 -26.94 23.30
CA ILE A 685 -35.95 -27.30 24.38
C ILE A 685 -37.23 -27.99 23.86
N LYS A 686 -37.64 -27.71 22.62
CA LYS A 686 -38.71 -28.45 21.93
C LYS A 686 -38.29 -29.89 21.61
N ALA A 687 -37.08 -30.09 21.09
CA ALA A 687 -36.53 -31.41 20.81
C ALA A 687 -36.38 -32.26 22.09
N ASN A 688 -36.09 -31.63 23.22
CA ASN A 688 -36.05 -32.27 24.54
C ASN A 688 -37.43 -32.46 25.20
N GLY A 689 -38.52 -31.99 24.59
CA GLY A 689 -39.87 -32.08 25.14
C GLY A 689 -40.14 -31.15 26.35
N GLN A 690 -39.27 -30.16 26.59
CA GLN A 690 -39.38 -29.22 27.72
C GLN A 690 -40.32 -28.04 27.43
N PHE A 691 -40.53 -27.70 26.16
CA PHE A 691 -41.44 -26.63 25.74
C PHE A 691 -42.15 -26.97 24.45
N ASP A 692 -43.47 -26.79 24.43
CA ASP A 692 -44.26 -26.96 23.22
C ASP A 692 -44.20 -25.69 22.35
N LEU A 693 -43.12 -25.59 21.57
CA LEU A 693 -42.93 -24.57 20.55
C LEU A 693 -43.78 -24.88 19.31
N THR A 694 -44.71 -23.98 18.99
CA THR A 694 -45.46 -23.98 17.73
C THR A 694 -44.94 -22.89 16.78
N ILE A 695 -45.25 -23.00 15.50
CA ILE A 695 -44.87 -21.99 14.49
C ILE A 695 -45.61 -20.66 14.78
N GLU A 696 -46.83 -20.70 15.33
CA GLU A 696 -47.54 -19.50 15.79
C GLU A 696 -46.78 -18.78 16.90
N LYS A 697 -46.26 -19.51 17.90
CA LYS A 697 -45.43 -18.93 18.96
C LYS A 697 -44.18 -18.27 18.38
N LEU A 698 -43.50 -18.92 17.43
CA LEU A 698 -42.36 -18.32 16.73
C LEU A 698 -42.73 -17.02 16.02
N ASN A 699 -43.89 -16.97 15.37
CA ASN A 699 -44.41 -15.77 14.70
C ASN A 699 -44.72 -14.64 15.68
N GLU A 700 -45.10 -14.96 16.93
CA GLU A 700 -45.31 -13.92 17.95
C GLU A 700 -44.02 -13.21 18.32
N LEU A 701 -42.86 -13.88 18.25
CA LEU A 701 -41.56 -13.25 18.50
C LEU A 701 -41.16 -12.24 17.44
N THR A 702 -41.71 -12.32 16.23
CA THR A 702 -41.39 -11.37 15.14
C THR A 702 -42.44 -10.27 14.98
N ARG A 703 -43.45 -10.20 15.87
CA ARG A 703 -44.51 -9.20 15.87
C ARG A 703 -44.32 -8.21 17.00
N PHE A 704 -44.15 -6.95 16.66
CA PHE A 704 -43.95 -5.87 17.64
C PHE A 704 -45.00 -4.77 17.49
N ASP A 705 -45.26 -4.11 18.62
CA ASP A 705 -46.01 -2.87 18.65
C ASP A 705 -45.26 -1.79 17.83
N LEU A 706 -46.00 -1.02 17.05
CA LEU A 706 -45.44 -0.07 16.09
C LEU A 706 -44.77 1.12 16.80
N ASP A 707 -45.22 1.49 17.99
CA ASP A 707 -44.63 2.55 18.81
C ASP A 707 -43.38 2.04 19.54
N LEU A 708 -43.38 0.79 20.02
CA LEU A 708 -42.18 0.12 20.55
C LEU A 708 -41.09 0.01 19.47
N TYR A 709 -41.48 -0.34 18.24
CA TYR A 709 -40.59 -0.43 17.09
C TYR A 709 -39.98 0.93 16.75
N LYS A 710 -40.80 2.00 16.64
CA LYS A 710 -40.30 3.37 16.39
C LYS A 710 -39.35 3.86 17.48
N THR A 711 -39.70 3.63 18.76
CA THR A 711 -38.87 4.03 19.89
C THR A 711 -37.52 3.32 19.83
N ASN A 712 -37.50 2.01 19.54
CA ASN A 712 -36.24 1.29 19.38
C ASN A 712 -35.39 1.86 18.24
N LEU A 713 -36.00 2.25 17.10
CA LEU A 713 -35.28 2.86 15.98
C LEU A 713 -34.71 4.26 16.27
N GLU A 714 -35.39 5.08 17.07
CA GLU A 714 -34.89 6.42 17.44
C GLU A 714 -33.60 6.34 18.24
N PHE A 715 -33.45 5.32 19.09
CA PHE A 715 -32.28 5.14 19.95
C PHE A 715 -31.27 4.12 19.41
N ASN A 716 -31.69 3.21 18.51
CA ASN A 716 -30.86 2.16 17.91
C ASN A 716 -31.23 1.96 16.43
N PRO A 717 -30.41 2.40 15.47
CA PRO A 717 -30.67 2.21 14.04
C PRO A 717 -30.52 0.75 13.56
N GLU A 718 -30.28 -0.20 14.47
CA GLU A 718 -30.21 -1.62 14.12
C GLU A 718 -31.57 -2.22 13.76
N ILE A 719 -31.62 -3.27 12.93
CA ILE A 719 -32.91 -3.92 12.62
C ILE A 719 -33.44 -4.51 13.93
N PRO A 720 -34.65 -4.16 14.35
CA PRO A 720 -35.23 -4.69 15.58
C PRO A 720 -35.42 -6.21 15.57
N ILE A 721 -35.40 -6.83 14.39
CA ILE A 721 -35.44 -8.27 14.17
C ILE A 721 -34.39 -8.62 13.13
N ASP A 722 -33.57 -9.63 13.36
CA ASP A 722 -32.74 -10.17 12.29
C ASP A 722 -33.60 -10.62 11.09
N ILE A 723 -33.30 -10.09 9.89
CA ILE A 723 -34.10 -10.36 8.68
C ILE A 723 -34.05 -11.86 8.34
N SER A 724 -32.94 -12.55 8.60
CA SER A 724 -32.86 -14.00 8.34
C SER A 724 -33.80 -14.78 9.26
N THR A 725 -33.89 -14.37 10.52
CA THR A 725 -34.83 -14.91 11.52
C THR A 725 -36.26 -14.75 11.06
N ASP A 726 -36.66 -13.54 10.66
CA ASP A 726 -38.04 -13.29 10.21
C ASP A 726 -38.37 -14.04 8.91
N VAL A 727 -37.44 -14.09 7.95
CA VAL A 727 -37.57 -14.89 6.72
C VAL A 727 -37.78 -16.37 7.03
N VAL A 728 -37.04 -16.94 7.99
CA VAL A 728 -37.17 -18.35 8.41
C VAL A 728 -38.49 -18.62 9.10
N VAL A 729 -38.91 -17.74 10.01
CA VAL A 729 -40.21 -17.86 10.70
C VAL A 729 -41.36 -17.78 9.68
N LYS A 730 -41.32 -16.82 8.76
CA LYS A 730 -42.30 -16.69 7.66
C LYS A 730 -42.25 -17.86 6.67
N ALA A 731 -41.09 -18.49 6.49
CA ALA A 731 -40.93 -19.67 5.64
C ALA A 731 -41.66 -20.87 6.26
N LEU A 732 -41.48 -21.10 7.56
CA LEU A 732 -42.19 -22.13 8.32
C LEU A 732 -43.71 -21.89 8.33
N LEU A 733 -44.15 -20.64 8.51
CA LEU A 733 -45.57 -20.27 8.43
C LEU A 733 -46.18 -20.55 7.05
N SER A 734 -45.50 -20.13 5.98
CA SER A 734 -45.92 -20.46 4.61
C SER A 734 -46.00 -21.96 4.42
N TYR A 735 -45.05 -22.72 4.97
CA TYR A 735 -45.03 -24.17 4.87
C TYR A 735 -46.22 -24.81 5.58
N GLN A 736 -46.55 -24.35 6.79
CA GLN A 736 -47.70 -24.85 7.54
C GLN A 736 -49.01 -24.63 6.77
N GLN A 737 -49.19 -23.42 6.23
CA GLN A 737 -50.41 -22.98 5.54
C GLN A 737 -50.55 -23.59 4.14
N ASN A 738 -49.49 -23.59 3.34
CA ASN A 738 -49.54 -23.88 1.90
C ASN A 738 -48.84 -25.20 1.53
N LYS A 739 -48.22 -25.90 2.49
CA LYS A 739 -47.36 -27.10 2.26
C LYS A 739 -46.21 -26.85 1.27
N ARG A 740 -45.80 -25.59 1.15
CA ARG A 740 -44.66 -25.09 0.36
C ARG A 740 -44.04 -23.88 1.04
N PHE A 741 -42.74 -23.69 0.81
CA PHE A 741 -42.11 -22.41 1.11
C PHE A 741 -42.58 -21.32 0.14
N PHE A 742 -42.32 -20.07 0.50
CA PHE A 742 -42.69 -18.93 -0.31
C PHE A 742 -41.77 -18.78 -1.54
N VAL A 743 -42.25 -18.08 -2.57
CA VAL A 743 -41.51 -17.80 -3.82
C VAL A 743 -40.79 -16.44 -3.77
N GLU A 744 -39.96 -16.13 -4.77
CA GLU A 744 -39.14 -14.90 -4.81
C GLU A 744 -39.92 -13.60 -4.58
N SER A 745 -41.12 -13.46 -5.17
CA SER A 745 -41.95 -12.25 -5.00
C SER A 745 -42.49 -12.09 -3.57
N GLU A 746 -42.83 -13.21 -2.93
CA GLU A 746 -43.26 -13.24 -1.53
C GLU A 746 -42.07 -12.90 -0.61
N LEU A 747 -40.87 -13.45 -0.87
CA LEU A 747 -39.63 -13.11 -0.16
C LEU A 747 -39.27 -11.62 -0.27
N LEU A 748 -39.34 -11.07 -1.49
CA LEU A 748 -39.07 -9.64 -1.70
C LEU A 748 -40.05 -8.76 -0.91
N THR A 749 -41.32 -9.16 -0.85
CA THR A 749 -42.34 -8.43 -0.07
C THR A 749 -42.04 -8.46 1.42
N ILE A 750 -41.57 -9.59 1.95
CA ILE A 750 -41.14 -9.73 3.34
C ILE A 750 -40.01 -8.73 3.63
N ILE A 751 -38.96 -8.76 2.82
CA ILE A 751 -37.77 -7.92 2.99
C ILE A 751 -38.08 -6.43 2.87
N LEU A 752 -38.90 -6.04 1.89
CA LEU A 752 -39.32 -4.64 1.75
C LEU A 752 -40.16 -4.16 2.93
N ASN A 753 -40.85 -5.07 3.62
CA ASN A 753 -41.57 -4.73 4.86
C ASN A 753 -40.61 -4.56 6.04
N ASP A 754 -39.59 -5.43 6.16
CA ASP A 754 -38.63 -5.39 7.27
C ASP A 754 -37.69 -4.17 7.17
N LEU A 755 -37.41 -3.69 5.95
CA LEU A 755 -36.59 -2.49 5.68
C LEU A 755 -37.37 -1.17 5.65
N LYS A 756 -38.65 -1.14 6.04
CA LYS A 756 -39.53 0.03 5.85
C LYS A 756 -38.95 1.36 6.33
N LEU A 757 -38.24 1.35 7.46
CA LEU A 757 -37.72 2.56 8.09
C LEU A 757 -36.28 2.89 7.70
N ASP A 758 -35.45 1.89 7.39
CA ASP A 758 -34.11 2.07 6.81
C ASP A 758 -34.00 1.30 5.49
N LYS A 759 -34.30 2.00 4.41
CA LYS A 759 -34.24 1.48 3.04
C LYS A 759 -32.81 1.41 2.48
N THR A 760 -31.83 1.99 3.16
CA THR A 760 -30.42 2.02 2.73
C THR A 760 -29.62 0.85 3.26
N ARG A 761 -30.11 0.21 4.33
CA ARG A 761 -29.44 -0.90 4.98
C ARG A 761 -29.21 -2.06 4.04
N ARG A 762 -28.00 -2.61 4.10
CA ARG A 762 -27.60 -3.83 3.40
C ARG A 762 -27.55 -5.01 4.36
N PHE A 763 -27.91 -6.18 3.86
CA PHE A 763 -27.92 -7.43 4.62
C PHE A 763 -27.78 -8.60 3.65
N ILE A 764 -27.52 -9.79 4.21
CA ILE A 764 -27.47 -11.07 3.51
C ILE A 764 -28.29 -12.06 4.34
N LEU A 765 -29.07 -12.92 3.70
CA LEU A 765 -29.78 -14.00 4.38
C LEU A 765 -28.77 -15.09 4.74
N ALA A 766 -28.60 -15.39 6.02
CA ALA A 766 -27.56 -16.30 6.52
C ALA A 766 -27.96 -16.99 7.83
N ASN A 767 -27.01 -17.69 8.45
CA ASN A 767 -27.08 -18.30 9.79
C ASN A 767 -28.04 -19.49 9.95
N TYR A 768 -29.18 -19.55 9.28
CA TYR A 768 -30.12 -20.68 9.38
C TYR A 768 -29.97 -21.71 8.28
N PHE A 769 -28.87 -21.67 7.51
CA PHE A 769 -28.66 -22.52 6.35
C PHE A 769 -27.26 -23.13 6.39
N GLU A 770 -27.12 -24.36 5.91
CA GLU A 770 -25.81 -25.03 5.88
C GLU A 770 -24.93 -24.47 4.75
N ASP A 771 -23.72 -24.04 5.10
CA ASP A 771 -22.76 -23.49 4.17
C ASP A 771 -22.28 -24.52 3.11
N CYS A 772 -22.03 -24.02 1.90
CA CYS A 772 -21.43 -24.82 0.84
C CYS A 772 -19.91 -24.84 1.00
N LEU A 773 -19.32 -26.03 1.13
CA LEU A 773 -17.86 -26.23 1.18
C LEU A 773 -17.25 -26.54 -0.20
N GLY A 774 -17.97 -26.23 -1.29
CA GLY A 774 -17.55 -26.54 -2.66
C GLY A 774 -17.93 -27.93 -3.16
N ARG A 775 -17.92 -28.09 -4.48
CA ARG A 775 -18.32 -29.34 -5.14
C ARG A 775 -17.23 -30.39 -4.99
N GLN A 776 -17.60 -31.62 -4.62
CA GLN A 776 -16.68 -32.74 -4.75
C GLN A 776 -16.74 -33.27 -6.18
N THR A 777 -15.63 -33.22 -6.92
CA THR A 777 -15.49 -33.70 -8.30
C THR A 777 -14.49 -34.86 -8.36
N ALA A 778 -14.55 -35.65 -9.43
CA ALA A 778 -13.59 -36.71 -9.69
C ALA A 778 -12.41 -36.16 -10.51
N LYS A 779 -11.19 -36.22 -9.97
CA LYS A 779 -9.95 -35.88 -10.68
C LYS A 779 -9.11 -37.13 -10.86
N PHE A 780 -8.74 -37.42 -12.10
CA PHE A 780 -7.87 -38.56 -12.40
C PHE A 780 -6.43 -38.20 -12.04
N ASP A 781 -5.86 -39.00 -11.14
CA ASP A 781 -4.42 -39.01 -10.92
C ASP A 781 -3.82 -40.14 -11.74
N TRP A 782 -3.25 -39.79 -12.88
CA TRP A 782 -2.61 -40.72 -13.81
C TRP A 782 -1.23 -41.21 -13.33
N SER A 783 -0.80 -40.84 -12.12
CA SER A 783 0.35 -41.47 -11.48
C SER A 783 0.11 -42.97 -11.36
N ARG A 784 1.02 -43.74 -11.95
CA ARG A 784 0.89 -45.18 -12.13
C ARG A 784 2.22 -45.88 -11.88
N GLU A 785 2.15 -47.03 -11.25
CA GLU A 785 3.31 -47.88 -10.97
C GLU A 785 3.68 -48.79 -12.15
N GLY A 786 2.75 -48.97 -13.08
CA GLY A 786 2.90 -49.80 -14.26
C GLY A 786 1.63 -49.86 -15.10
N GLU A 787 1.63 -50.76 -16.08
CA GLU A 787 0.52 -50.97 -17.00
C GLU A 787 0.12 -52.45 -17.07
N ILE A 788 -1.14 -52.70 -17.42
CA ILE A 788 -1.69 -54.03 -17.66
C ILE A 788 -2.38 -54.04 -19.02
N ARG A 789 -1.97 -54.97 -19.89
CA ARG A 789 -2.50 -55.12 -21.25
C ARG A 789 -3.15 -56.50 -21.45
N LYS A 790 -4.15 -56.58 -22.34
CA LYS A 790 -4.74 -57.87 -22.77
C LYS A 790 -4.01 -58.36 -24.01
N ILE A 791 -3.22 -59.43 -23.88
CA ILE A 791 -2.48 -60.04 -25.01
C ILE A 791 -3.25 -61.25 -25.54
N LYS A 792 -3.76 -61.14 -26.77
CA LYS A 792 -4.54 -62.19 -27.44
C LYS A 792 -3.62 -63.30 -27.98
N TYR A 793 -4.00 -64.56 -27.81
CA TYR A 793 -3.31 -65.71 -28.41
C TYR A 793 -4.31 -66.83 -28.74
N GLY A 794 -4.30 -67.34 -29.97
CA GLY A 794 -5.23 -68.39 -30.42
C GLY A 794 -6.71 -68.01 -30.34
N ASN A 795 -7.61 -68.97 -30.65
CA ASN A 795 -9.07 -68.81 -30.73
C ASN A 795 -9.69 -68.02 -29.55
N ASN A 796 -9.83 -66.70 -29.68
CA ASN A 796 -10.48 -65.80 -28.72
C ASN A 796 -9.96 -65.86 -27.27
N GLN A 797 -8.75 -66.38 -27.03
CA GLN A 797 -8.15 -66.42 -25.70
C GLN A 797 -7.15 -65.26 -25.53
N PHE A 798 -7.02 -64.76 -24.30
CA PHE A 798 -6.06 -63.73 -23.95
C PHE A 798 -5.47 -64.00 -22.56
N TYR A 799 -4.34 -63.38 -22.26
CA TYR A 799 -3.79 -63.29 -20.91
C TYR A 799 -3.49 -61.82 -20.58
N PHE A 800 -3.41 -61.48 -19.30
CA PHE A 800 -3.03 -60.15 -18.83
C PHE A 800 -1.51 -60.04 -18.74
N ALA A 801 -0.93 -59.06 -19.42
CA ALA A 801 0.48 -58.72 -19.32
C ALA A 801 0.66 -57.55 -18.36
N ILE A 802 1.26 -57.78 -17.21
CA ILE A 802 1.55 -56.77 -16.17
C ILE A 802 3.01 -56.34 -16.31
N SER A 803 3.24 -55.06 -16.63
CA SER A 803 4.57 -54.47 -16.81
C SER A 803 4.79 -53.25 -15.92
N PHE A 804 5.96 -53.16 -15.31
CA PHE A 804 6.41 -52.03 -14.46
C PHE A 804 7.93 -51.94 -14.51
N SER A 805 8.48 -50.71 -14.51
CA SER A 805 9.91 -50.47 -14.75
C SER A 805 10.74 -50.64 -13.48
N THR A 806 11.99 -51.09 -13.63
CA THR A 806 12.99 -51.14 -12.55
C THR A 806 13.48 -49.76 -12.12
N GLY A 807 13.16 -48.71 -12.88
CA GLY A 807 13.66 -47.36 -12.77
C GLY A 807 13.70 -46.65 -14.13
N ASN A 808 14.03 -45.36 -14.13
CA ASN A 808 14.08 -44.52 -15.32
C ASN A 808 15.46 -43.87 -15.45
N THR A 809 16.04 -43.91 -16.66
CA THR A 809 17.24 -43.15 -16.99
C THR A 809 16.83 -41.75 -17.43
N HIS A 810 17.39 -40.71 -16.82
CA HIS A 810 17.13 -39.32 -17.19
C HIS A 810 18.44 -38.52 -17.25
N TRP A 811 18.44 -37.48 -18.07
CA TRP A 811 19.60 -36.64 -18.28
C TRP A 811 19.69 -35.55 -17.21
N VAL A 812 20.84 -35.44 -16.55
CA VAL A 812 21.08 -34.42 -15.50
C VAL A 812 22.21 -33.50 -15.96
N ASN A 813 21.91 -32.20 -16.10
CA ASN A 813 22.89 -31.20 -16.52
C ASN A 813 23.71 -30.67 -15.33
N ASN A 814 25.01 -30.50 -15.54
CA ASN A 814 25.90 -29.76 -14.64
C ASN A 814 26.83 -28.85 -15.47
N ARG A 815 27.63 -27.99 -14.78
CA ARG A 815 28.49 -26.96 -15.40
C ARG A 815 29.55 -27.49 -16.37
N TRP A 816 29.80 -28.81 -16.43
CA TRP A 816 30.83 -29.43 -17.27
C TRP A 816 30.26 -30.35 -18.35
N GLY A 817 28.93 -30.32 -18.56
CA GLY A 817 28.20 -31.22 -19.46
C GLY A 817 27.32 -32.21 -18.71
N GLY A 818 26.16 -32.54 -19.25
CA GLY A 818 25.22 -33.44 -18.60
C GLY A 818 25.62 -34.92 -18.69
N ARG A 819 25.03 -35.74 -17.81
CA ARG A 819 25.18 -37.20 -17.83
C ARG A 819 23.83 -37.88 -17.69
N GLU A 820 23.68 -39.06 -18.27
CA GLU A 820 22.55 -39.94 -17.98
C GLU A 820 22.70 -40.51 -16.56
N VAL A 821 21.66 -40.35 -15.75
CA VAL A 821 21.56 -40.91 -14.40
C VAL A 821 20.37 -41.85 -14.36
N TYR A 822 20.61 -43.08 -13.93
CA TYR A 822 19.56 -44.04 -13.66
C TYR A 822 18.98 -43.81 -12.26
N SER A 823 17.67 -43.58 -12.19
CA SER A 823 16.93 -43.55 -10.93
C SER A 823 16.14 -44.84 -10.77
N PRO A 824 16.49 -45.70 -9.79
CA PRO A 824 15.74 -46.93 -9.53
C PRO A 824 14.30 -46.60 -9.09
N ASN A 825 13.34 -47.43 -9.51
CA ASN A 825 11.97 -47.35 -9.00
C ASN A 825 11.98 -47.90 -7.55
N PRO A 826 11.74 -47.06 -6.52
CA PRO A 826 11.80 -47.49 -5.13
C PRO A 826 10.77 -48.58 -4.80
N ASN A 827 9.68 -48.67 -5.56
CA ASN A 827 8.60 -49.64 -5.34
C ASN A 827 8.82 -50.97 -6.07
N PHE A 828 9.88 -51.11 -6.89
CA PHE A 828 10.05 -52.27 -7.79
C PHE A 828 10.03 -53.62 -7.07
N GLU A 829 10.81 -53.79 -5.99
CA GLU A 829 10.84 -55.08 -5.27
C GLU A 829 9.51 -55.39 -4.56
N ASN A 830 8.83 -54.36 -4.03
CA ASN A 830 7.51 -54.53 -3.43
C ASN A 830 6.46 -54.94 -4.47
N LEU A 831 6.45 -54.30 -5.64
CA LEU A 831 5.53 -54.62 -6.75
C LEU A 831 5.78 -56.02 -7.31
N LYS A 832 7.05 -56.41 -7.44
CA LYS A 832 7.46 -57.74 -7.87
C LYS A 832 6.97 -58.83 -6.91
N GLU A 833 7.11 -58.63 -5.60
CA GLU A 833 6.56 -59.56 -4.62
C GLU A 833 5.03 -59.55 -4.58
N ALA A 834 4.39 -58.40 -4.85
CA ALA A 834 2.93 -58.31 -4.94
C ALA A 834 2.36 -59.03 -6.17
N VAL A 835 2.97 -58.87 -7.36
CA VAL A 835 2.53 -59.54 -8.59
C VAL A 835 2.67 -61.06 -8.50
N LYS A 836 3.73 -61.56 -7.84
CA LYS A 836 3.93 -63.00 -7.61
C LYS A 836 2.83 -63.67 -6.78
N LYS A 837 2.05 -62.90 -6.02
CA LYS A 837 0.92 -63.42 -5.22
C LYS A 837 -0.32 -63.70 -6.05
N ILE A 838 -0.40 -63.20 -7.29
CA ILE A 838 -1.52 -63.47 -8.20
C ILE A 838 -1.42 -64.91 -8.70
N SER A 839 -2.54 -65.63 -8.69
CA SER A 839 -2.58 -67.04 -9.07
C SER A 839 -2.23 -67.23 -10.56
N GLY A 840 -1.40 -68.23 -10.87
CA GLY A 840 -1.07 -68.59 -12.26
C GLY A 840 -0.14 -67.64 -12.99
N VAL A 841 0.46 -66.65 -12.30
CA VAL A 841 1.39 -65.68 -12.88
C VAL A 841 2.70 -66.34 -13.37
N LYS A 842 3.19 -65.93 -14.54
CA LYS A 842 4.47 -66.39 -15.12
C LYS A 842 5.27 -65.22 -15.69
N TRP A 843 6.56 -65.14 -15.38
CA TRP A 843 7.45 -64.15 -15.99
C TRP A 843 7.75 -64.52 -17.45
N ASN A 844 7.55 -63.59 -18.37
CA ASN A 844 7.98 -63.70 -19.76
C ASN A 844 9.28 -62.90 -19.95
N PRO A 845 10.46 -63.56 -20.07
CA PRO A 845 11.74 -62.87 -20.16
C PRO A 845 11.97 -62.13 -21.49
N ASN A 846 11.33 -62.57 -22.58
CA ASN A 846 11.51 -61.96 -23.90
C ASN A 846 10.78 -60.62 -23.98
N GLU A 847 9.53 -60.61 -23.53
CA GLU A 847 8.64 -59.44 -23.58
C GLU A 847 8.72 -58.58 -22.29
N LYS A 848 9.45 -59.05 -21.27
CA LYS A 848 9.70 -58.37 -19.99
C LYS A 848 8.43 -57.97 -19.21
N HIS A 849 7.44 -58.86 -19.15
CA HIS A 849 6.23 -58.69 -18.34
C HIS A 849 5.82 -59.97 -17.60
N TRP A 850 4.94 -59.83 -16.62
CA TRP A 850 4.30 -60.96 -15.94
C TRP A 850 2.97 -61.28 -16.62
N GLY A 851 2.84 -62.51 -17.15
CA GLY A 851 1.62 -63.01 -17.78
C GLY A 851 0.71 -63.71 -16.77
N VAL A 852 -0.56 -63.32 -16.71
CA VAL A 852 -1.60 -63.93 -15.87
C VAL A 852 -2.75 -64.44 -16.75
N PRO A 853 -3.17 -65.72 -16.64
CA PRO A 853 -4.30 -66.25 -17.41
C PRO A 853 -5.61 -65.49 -17.18
N SER A 854 -6.45 -65.38 -18.22
CA SER A 854 -7.71 -64.60 -18.17
C SER A 854 -8.70 -65.04 -17.08
N GLN A 855 -8.65 -66.30 -16.63
CA GLN A 855 -9.53 -66.80 -15.55
C GLN A 855 -9.33 -66.08 -14.20
N TYR A 856 -8.21 -65.37 -14.01
CA TYR A 856 -7.90 -64.60 -12.79
C TYR A 856 -8.16 -63.09 -12.95
N GLU A 857 -9.07 -62.69 -13.85
CA GLU A 857 -9.39 -61.27 -14.12
C GLU A 857 -9.69 -60.45 -12.85
N THR A 858 -10.49 -60.99 -11.92
CA THR A 858 -10.81 -60.30 -10.66
C THR A 858 -9.57 -59.99 -9.82
N GLU A 859 -8.62 -60.92 -9.74
CA GLU A 859 -7.37 -60.75 -8.98
C GLU A 859 -6.48 -59.69 -9.63
N VAL A 860 -6.41 -59.68 -10.97
CA VAL A 860 -5.65 -58.69 -11.74
C VAL A 860 -6.25 -57.28 -11.59
N LEU A 861 -7.58 -57.16 -11.62
CA LEU A 861 -8.26 -55.87 -11.42
C LEU A 861 -8.10 -55.34 -9.99
N ASN A 862 -8.17 -56.21 -8.98
CA ASN A 862 -7.91 -55.83 -7.59
C ASN A 862 -6.45 -55.40 -7.40
N PHE A 863 -5.51 -56.16 -7.97
CA PHE A 863 -4.09 -55.76 -7.99
C PHE A 863 -3.90 -54.38 -8.63
N ALA A 864 -4.56 -54.13 -9.77
CA ALA A 864 -4.47 -52.84 -10.44
C ALA A 864 -5.01 -51.69 -9.59
N LYS A 865 -6.08 -51.92 -8.84
CA LYS A 865 -6.66 -50.95 -7.90
C LYS A 865 -5.75 -50.69 -6.70
N GLU A 866 -5.24 -51.73 -6.06
CA GLU A 866 -4.42 -51.62 -4.84
C GLU A 866 -3.05 -51.01 -5.12
N GLN A 867 -2.43 -51.39 -6.25
CA GLN A 867 -1.09 -50.96 -6.63
C GLN A 867 -1.07 -49.84 -7.66
N ARG A 868 -2.24 -49.27 -8.01
CA ARG A 868 -2.41 -48.15 -8.95
C ARG A 868 -1.79 -48.42 -10.34
N PHE A 869 -2.11 -49.56 -10.94
CA PHE A 869 -1.71 -49.86 -12.32
C PHE A 869 -2.70 -49.31 -13.33
N PHE A 870 -2.18 -48.89 -14.49
CA PHE A 870 -2.99 -48.45 -15.62
C PHE A 870 -3.47 -49.64 -16.44
N LEU A 871 -4.78 -49.74 -16.66
CA LEU A 871 -5.42 -50.74 -17.50
C LEU A 871 -5.51 -50.20 -18.93
N ASP A 872 -4.62 -50.70 -19.79
CA ASP A 872 -4.57 -50.40 -21.23
C ASP A 872 -5.40 -51.45 -21.98
N PHE A 873 -6.72 -51.33 -21.84
CA PHE A 873 -7.70 -52.20 -22.49
C PHE A 873 -8.44 -51.43 -23.60
N GLU A 874 -9.00 -52.17 -24.56
CA GLU A 874 -9.86 -51.58 -25.60
C GLU A 874 -11.01 -50.75 -24.97
N GLY A 875 -11.29 -49.57 -25.53
CA GLY A 875 -12.33 -48.65 -25.03
C GLY A 875 -11.78 -47.38 -24.37
N SER A 876 -12.58 -46.73 -23.51
CA SER A 876 -12.20 -45.47 -22.86
C SER A 876 -11.21 -45.70 -21.72
N ASN A 877 -10.03 -45.08 -21.81
CA ASN A 877 -9.01 -45.08 -20.75
C ASN A 877 -9.58 -44.63 -19.39
N TYR A 878 -10.47 -43.64 -19.40
CA TYR A 878 -11.14 -43.14 -18.21
C TYR A 878 -12.05 -44.22 -17.60
N ALA A 879 -12.86 -44.89 -18.41
CA ALA A 879 -13.79 -45.92 -17.94
C ALA A 879 -13.07 -47.16 -17.42
N ASN A 880 -11.95 -47.53 -18.05
CA ASN A 880 -11.11 -48.65 -17.64
C ASN A 880 -10.37 -48.37 -16.32
N ASN A 881 -10.07 -47.10 -16.00
CA ASN A 881 -9.19 -46.73 -14.89
C ASN A 881 -9.89 -45.94 -13.77
N ILE A 882 -11.17 -46.22 -13.50
CA ILE A 882 -11.94 -45.51 -12.45
C ILE A 882 -11.30 -45.57 -11.05
N HIS A 883 -10.42 -46.54 -10.77
CA HIS A 883 -9.68 -46.65 -9.51
C HIS A 883 -8.60 -45.59 -9.34
N LEU A 884 -8.20 -44.90 -10.41
CA LEU A 884 -7.25 -43.78 -10.39
C LEU A 884 -7.94 -42.42 -10.19
N ALA A 885 -9.28 -42.41 -10.08
CA ALA A 885 -10.03 -41.19 -9.82
C ALA A 885 -10.09 -40.88 -8.32
N ASP A 886 -9.53 -39.73 -7.94
CA ASP A 886 -9.64 -39.15 -6.60
C ASP A 886 -10.82 -38.19 -6.52
N PHE A 887 -11.58 -38.25 -5.43
CA PHE A 887 -12.72 -37.35 -5.20
C PHE A 887 -12.32 -36.20 -4.25
N LYS A 888 -12.04 -35.02 -4.82
CA LYS A 888 -11.57 -33.85 -4.07
C LYS A 888 -12.59 -32.73 -4.14
N ARG A 889 -12.71 -31.94 -3.06
CA ARG A 889 -13.54 -30.72 -3.09
C ARG A 889 -12.80 -29.64 -3.87
N GLU A 890 -13.51 -29.00 -4.78
CA GLU A 890 -13.10 -27.81 -5.52
C GLU A 890 -13.69 -26.56 -4.85
N ASP A 891 -13.46 -25.40 -5.46
CA ASP A 891 -13.98 -24.12 -4.99
C ASP A 891 -15.51 -24.08 -4.94
N ILE A 892 -16.02 -23.18 -4.10
CA ILE A 892 -17.44 -22.91 -3.98
C ILE A 892 -17.96 -22.42 -5.34
N PRO A 893 -18.99 -23.05 -5.92
CA PRO A 893 -19.53 -22.63 -7.20
C PRO A 893 -19.99 -21.18 -7.16
N ASN A 894 -19.75 -20.45 -8.25
CA ASN A 894 -20.15 -19.06 -8.32
C ASN A 894 -21.63 -18.90 -7.95
N GLY A 895 -21.90 -18.02 -7.00
CA GLY A 895 -23.23 -17.69 -6.57
C GLY A 895 -23.92 -18.67 -5.61
N ILE A 896 -23.27 -19.74 -5.17
CA ILE A 896 -23.84 -20.68 -4.20
C ILE A 896 -23.20 -20.42 -2.84
N SER A 897 -23.98 -20.00 -1.85
CA SER A 897 -23.51 -19.81 -0.47
C SER A 897 -23.87 -21.01 0.40
N PHE A 898 -25.06 -21.57 0.20
CA PHE A 898 -25.62 -22.65 0.99
C PHE A 898 -25.81 -23.92 0.17
N CYS A 899 -25.75 -25.08 0.84
CA CYS A 899 -25.84 -26.38 0.20
C CYS A 899 -27.23 -26.66 -0.41
N GLU A 900 -27.37 -26.43 -1.71
CA GLU A 900 -28.60 -26.66 -2.50
C GLU A 900 -28.61 -28.00 -3.27
N GLY A 901 -27.62 -28.88 -3.03
CA GLY A 901 -27.43 -30.09 -3.80
C GLY A 901 -28.62 -31.05 -3.70
N ARG A 902 -29.28 -31.33 -4.83
CA ARG A 902 -30.40 -32.29 -4.93
C ARG A 902 -29.91 -33.67 -5.35
N LEU A 903 -30.26 -34.71 -4.59
CA LEU A 903 -29.86 -36.08 -4.91
C LEU A 903 -30.37 -36.50 -6.31
N ALA A 904 -29.48 -37.10 -7.11
CA ALA A 904 -29.85 -37.65 -8.41
C ALA A 904 -30.59 -38.99 -8.26
N ASN A 905 -31.59 -39.22 -9.11
CA ASN A 905 -32.43 -40.43 -9.08
C ASN A 905 -31.67 -41.71 -9.44
N LYS A 906 -30.51 -41.59 -10.11
CA LYS A 906 -29.64 -42.71 -10.51
C LYS A 906 -28.19 -42.41 -10.11
N PRO A 907 -27.38 -43.43 -9.77
CA PRO A 907 -25.95 -43.24 -9.57
C PRO A 907 -25.26 -42.83 -10.87
N HIS A 908 -24.10 -42.21 -10.75
CA HIS A 908 -23.29 -41.79 -11.89
C HIS A 908 -22.89 -43.01 -12.75
N VAL A 909 -23.05 -42.90 -14.08
CA VAL A 909 -22.91 -44.04 -15.01
C VAL A 909 -21.52 -44.68 -14.92
N MET A 910 -20.48 -43.86 -14.86
CA MET A 910 -19.08 -44.30 -14.82
C MET A 910 -18.62 -44.73 -13.42
N PHE A 911 -18.61 -43.82 -12.45
CA PHE A 911 -18.12 -44.07 -11.09
C PHE A 911 -19.04 -44.95 -10.22
N LYS A 912 -20.27 -45.23 -10.65
CA LYS A 912 -21.29 -46.00 -9.89
C LYS A 912 -21.57 -45.47 -8.47
N ARG A 913 -21.33 -44.17 -8.24
CA ARG A 913 -21.56 -43.48 -6.96
C ARG A 913 -22.80 -42.60 -7.02
N LYS A 914 -23.43 -42.37 -5.86
CA LYS A 914 -24.45 -41.33 -5.69
C LYS A 914 -23.82 -39.96 -5.92
N PHE A 915 -24.60 -39.02 -6.42
CA PHE A 915 -24.20 -37.63 -6.61
C PHE A 915 -25.43 -36.72 -6.50
N TRP A 916 -25.17 -35.43 -6.33
CA TRP A 916 -26.15 -34.38 -6.18
C TRP A 916 -26.00 -33.35 -7.31
N TRP A 917 -27.12 -32.87 -7.82
CA TRP A 917 -27.20 -31.75 -8.74
C TRP A 917 -27.11 -30.44 -7.94
N CYS A 918 -26.02 -29.71 -8.12
CA CYS A 918 -25.74 -28.44 -7.43
C CYS A 918 -25.42 -27.36 -8.47
N GLY A 919 -26.27 -26.33 -8.61
CA GLY A 919 -26.15 -25.34 -9.69
C GLY A 919 -26.04 -25.95 -11.09
N GLY A 920 -26.79 -27.03 -11.36
CA GLY A 920 -26.79 -27.74 -12.64
C GLY A 920 -25.56 -28.62 -12.92
N GLN A 921 -24.65 -28.79 -11.95
CA GLN A 921 -23.43 -29.60 -12.10
C GLN A 921 -23.39 -30.75 -11.08
N LEU A 922 -22.54 -31.74 -11.36
CA LEU A 922 -22.33 -32.91 -10.51
C LEU A 922 -21.58 -32.53 -9.22
N CYS A 923 -22.05 -33.02 -8.09
CA CYS A 923 -21.34 -32.97 -6.82
C CYS A 923 -21.41 -34.35 -6.15
N PHE A 924 -20.27 -34.97 -5.85
CA PHE A 924 -20.23 -36.32 -5.27
C PHE A 924 -20.40 -36.37 -3.75
N SER A 925 -20.53 -35.21 -3.08
CA SER A 925 -20.79 -35.14 -1.64
C SER A 925 -21.57 -33.87 -1.27
N LYS A 926 -22.60 -34.02 -0.43
CA LYS A 926 -23.37 -32.91 0.12
C LYS A 926 -22.63 -32.26 1.31
N CYS A 927 -23.04 -31.05 1.67
CA CYS A 927 -22.60 -30.38 2.90
C CYS A 927 -23.72 -30.36 3.96
N GLU A 928 -24.98 -30.42 3.55
CA GLU A 928 -26.15 -30.46 4.45
C GLU A 928 -26.09 -31.61 5.46
N THR A 929 -26.21 -31.24 6.73
CA THR A 929 -26.17 -32.12 7.89
C THR A 929 -27.47 -32.00 8.70
N ILE A 930 -27.88 -33.09 9.36
CA ILE A 930 -28.88 -33.03 10.45
C ILE A 930 -28.08 -33.09 11.74
N HIS A 931 -28.23 -32.06 12.56
CA HIS A 931 -27.45 -31.85 13.76
C HIS A 931 -27.99 -32.66 14.93
N LYS A 932 -27.09 -33.12 15.81
CA LYS A 932 -27.48 -33.78 17.05
C LYS A 932 -27.97 -32.76 18.07
N THR A 933 -28.69 -33.22 19.10
CA THR A 933 -29.27 -32.36 20.14
C THR A 933 -28.25 -31.55 20.94
N ASP A 934 -27.05 -32.08 21.15
CA ASP A 934 -25.92 -31.40 21.78
C ASP A 934 -25.28 -30.33 20.88
N GLU A 935 -25.59 -30.33 19.57
CA GLU A 935 -25.12 -29.34 18.59
C GLU A 935 -26.20 -28.31 18.26
N TRP A 936 -27.13 -28.04 19.17
CA TRP A 936 -28.29 -27.17 18.91
C TRP A 936 -27.93 -25.75 18.46
N GLU A 937 -26.78 -25.23 18.89
CA GLU A 937 -26.29 -23.93 18.45
C GLU A 937 -25.98 -23.89 16.95
N LYS A 938 -25.92 -25.04 16.27
CA LYS A 938 -25.76 -25.16 14.81
C LYS A 938 -27.05 -25.46 14.07
N TYR A 939 -28.19 -25.56 14.77
CA TYR A 939 -29.47 -25.86 14.13
C TYR A 939 -29.80 -24.91 12.98
N THR A 940 -30.21 -25.52 11.87
CA THR A 940 -30.59 -24.89 10.61
C THR A 940 -32.11 -24.97 10.40
N LEU A 941 -32.62 -24.32 9.35
CA LEU A 941 -34.01 -24.46 8.93
C LEU A 941 -34.38 -25.93 8.66
N LEU A 942 -33.44 -26.75 8.23
CA LEU A 942 -33.71 -28.17 8.01
C LEU A 942 -33.94 -28.89 9.34
N ASP A 943 -33.10 -28.65 10.34
CA ASP A 943 -33.30 -29.18 11.70
C ASP A 943 -34.65 -28.72 12.27
N PHE A 944 -35.04 -27.47 12.03
CA PHE A 944 -36.34 -26.94 12.44
C PHE A 944 -37.50 -27.70 11.78
N CYS A 945 -37.39 -28.02 10.49
CA CYS A 945 -38.39 -28.81 9.78
C CYS A 945 -38.51 -30.23 10.35
N GLU A 946 -37.39 -30.89 10.64
CA GLU A 946 -37.37 -32.23 11.23
C GLU A 946 -37.95 -32.23 12.66
N ILE A 947 -37.59 -31.26 13.50
CA ILE A 947 -38.11 -31.12 14.88
C ILE A 947 -39.62 -30.82 14.92
N LEU A 948 -40.14 -30.18 13.88
CA LEU A 948 -41.58 -29.87 13.72
C LEU A 948 -42.34 -30.93 12.90
N ASP A 949 -41.69 -32.05 12.56
CA ASP A 949 -42.28 -33.14 11.74
C ASP A 949 -42.85 -32.67 10.39
N LEU A 950 -42.19 -31.67 9.76
CA LEU A 950 -42.59 -31.15 8.45
C LEU A 950 -42.03 -32.04 7.33
N ASN A 951 -42.91 -32.69 6.56
CA ASN A 951 -42.51 -33.45 5.38
C ASN A 951 -41.99 -32.51 4.27
N THR A 952 -40.68 -32.43 4.06
CA THR A 952 -40.01 -31.58 3.06
C THR A 952 -39.75 -32.26 1.70
N ASP A 953 -40.24 -33.48 1.50
CA ASP A 953 -40.07 -34.22 0.25
C ASP A 953 -40.89 -33.63 -0.89
N GLU A 954 -40.44 -33.87 -2.13
CA GLU A 954 -41.11 -33.43 -3.35
C GLU A 954 -41.42 -34.63 -4.25
N ILE A 955 -42.59 -34.58 -4.90
CA ILE A 955 -42.87 -35.36 -6.11
C ILE A 955 -42.99 -34.36 -7.26
N ASN A 956 -42.08 -34.43 -8.23
CA ASN A 956 -42.10 -33.50 -9.36
C ASN A 956 -43.25 -33.81 -10.33
N LYS A 957 -43.46 -32.94 -11.33
CA LYS A 957 -44.49 -33.13 -12.37
C LYS A 957 -44.33 -34.41 -13.20
N MET A 958 -43.14 -35.00 -13.22
CA MET A 958 -42.83 -36.23 -13.95
C MET A 958 -43.01 -37.48 -13.07
N GLY A 959 -43.40 -37.32 -11.80
CA GLY A 959 -43.60 -38.41 -10.84
C GLY A 959 -42.35 -38.86 -10.10
N ASP A 960 -41.22 -38.16 -10.25
CA ASP A 960 -40.00 -38.48 -9.50
C ASP A 960 -40.13 -38.04 -8.05
N PHE A 961 -39.86 -38.96 -7.13
CA PHE A 961 -39.71 -38.68 -5.71
C PHE A 961 -38.31 -38.13 -5.42
N ILE A 962 -38.22 -36.96 -4.79
CA ILE A 962 -36.94 -36.43 -4.32
C ILE A 962 -36.99 -36.09 -2.83
N PRO A 963 -36.14 -36.75 -2.02
CA PRO A 963 -36.02 -36.45 -0.60
C PRO A 963 -35.63 -34.99 -0.37
N LYS A 964 -36.29 -34.33 0.59
CA LYS A 964 -36.05 -32.93 0.97
C LYS A 964 -36.15 -31.93 -0.20
N GLY A 965 -36.84 -32.30 -1.29
CA GLY A 965 -36.90 -31.51 -2.52
C GLY A 965 -37.38 -30.08 -2.32
N LYS A 966 -38.42 -29.89 -1.51
CA LYS A 966 -38.99 -28.56 -1.22
C LYS A 966 -38.02 -27.69 -0.43
N TYR A 967 -37.21 -28.29 0.46
CA TYR A 967 -36.15 -27.60 1.19
C TYR A 967 -35.06 -27.12 0.22
N TYR A 968 -34.53 -28.00 -0.65
CA TYR A 968 -33.49 -27.59 -1.60
C TYR A 968 -33.98 -26.54 -2.61
N GLN A 969 -35.24 -26.57 -3.01
CA GLN A 969 -35.84 -25.49 -3.81
C GLN A 969 -35.80 -24.15 -3.08
N PHE A 970 -36.07 -24.14 -1.78
CA PHE A 970 -36.00 -22.94 -0.96
C PHE A 970 -34.56 -22.47 -0.77
N ILE A 971 -33.61 -23.36 -0.50
CA ILE A 971 -32.19 -22.99 -0.41
C ILE A 971 -31.66 -22.42 -1.73
N ALA A 972 -32.05 -23.00 -2.87
CA ALA A 972 -31.72 -22.45 -4.19
C ALA A 972 -32.33 -21.05 -4.41
N LEU A 973 -33.54 -20.81 -3.89
CA LEU A 973 -34.15 -19.48 -3.88
C LEU A 973 -33.33 -18.50 -3.02
N ILE A 974 -32.93 -18.88 -1.80
CA ILE A 974 -32.12 -18.04 -0.91
C ILE A 974 -30.77 -17.70 -1.52
N ASN A 975 -30.04 -18.70 -2.05
CA ASN A 975 -28.80 -18.49 -2.78
C ASN A 975 -28.99 -17.49 -3.93
N ARG A 976 -30.07 -17.66 -4.72
CA ARG A 976 -30.38 -16.74 -5.81
C ARG A 976 -30.73 -15.34 -5.33
N PHE A 977 -31.48 -15.23 -4.24
CA PHE A 977 -31.91 -13.95 -3.71
C PHE A 977 -30.74 -13.16 -3.12
N ASN A 978 -29.80 -13.81 -2.43
CA ASN A 978 -28.57 -13.16 -1.95
C ASN A 978 -27.75 -12.57 -3.11
N ARG A 979 -27.65 -13.25 -4.26
CA ARG A 979 -27.02 -12.69 -5.47
C ARG A 979 -27.77 -11.50 -6.04
N LEU A 980 -29.11 -11.54 -5.97
CA LEU A 980 -29.94 -10.43 -6.42
C LEU A 980 -29.74 -9.21 -5.49
N LEU A 981 -29.72 -9.43 -4.17
CA LEU A 981 -29.54 -8.39 -3.14
C LEU A 981 -28.30 -7.53 -3.40
N GLU A 982 -27.18 -8.12 -3.82
CA GLU A 982 -25.95 -7.38 -4.17
C GLU A 982 -26.19 -6.26 -5.21
N LYS A 983 -27.14 -6.47 -6.12
CA LYS A 983 -27.47 -5.54 -7.21
C LYS A 983 -28.82 -4.83 -7.00
N LEU A 984 -29.56 -5.15 -5.94
CA LEU A 984 -30.92 -4.66 -5.67
C LEU A 984 -30.99 -3.27 -5.02
N TYR A 985 -29.89 -2.52 -4.98
CA TYR A 985 -29.85 -1.17 -4.42
C TYR A 985 -29.59 -0.12 -5.50
N CYS A 986 -30.23 1.05 -5.37
CA CYS A 986 -30.00 2.20 -6.22
C CYS A 986 -28.55 2.68 -6.08
N LYS A 987 -27.88 2.98 -7.20
CA LYS A 987 -26.48 3.42 -7.18
C LYS A 987 -26.32 4.88 -6.77
N ASP A 988 -27.38 5.68 -6.88
CA ASP A 988 -27.33 7.11 -6.62
C ASP A 988 -27.69 7.43 -5.16
N CYS A 989 -28.80 6.91 -4.65
CA CYS A 989 -29.25 7.18 -3.28
C CYS A 989 -29.09 6.00 -2.29
N GLY A 990 -28.61 4.84 -2.74
CA GLY A 990 -28.40 3.67 -1.88
C GLY A 990 -29.66 2.92 -1.42
N HIS A 991 -30.87 3.42 -1.72
CA HIS A 991 -32.11 2.74 -1.32
C HIS A 991 -32.32 1.41 -2.07
N ILE A 992 -32.90 0.43 -1.40
CA ILE A 992 -33.36 -0.82 -2.03
C ILE A 992 -34.39 -0.51 -3.14
N LEU A 993 -34.28 -1.21 -4.26
CA LEU A 993 -35.12 -1.01 -5.43
C LEU A 993 -36.44 -1.77 -5.29
N TYR A 994 -37.51 -1.19 -5.84
CA TYR A 994 -38.84 -1.79 -5.85
C TYR A 994 -39.16 -2.37 -7.24
N PRO A 995 -40.01 -3.40 -7.33
CA PRO A 995 -40.55 -3.83 -8.62
C PRO A 995 -41.18 -2.67 -9.40
N SER A 996 -40.90 -2.58 -10.69
CA SER A 996 -41.50 -1.58 -11.57
C SER A 996 -43.01 -1.83 -11.74
N ASP A 997 -43.81 -0.79 -11.95
CA ASP A 997 -45.27 -0.91 -12.10
C ASP A 997 -45.69 -1.71 -13.37
N PHE A 998 -44.79 -1.85 -14.35
CA PHE A 998 -44.96 -2.70 -15.54
C PHE A 998 -44.68 -4.20 -15.30
N GLY A 999 -44.22 -4.57 -14.09
CA GLY A 999 -43.79 -5.93 -13.73
C GLY A 999 -44.90 -6.87 -13.25
N THR A 1000 -46.16 -6.44 -13.24
CA THR A 1000 -47.31 -7.20 -12.75
C THR A 1000 -48.07 -7.97 -13.84
N GLY A 1001 -47.42 -8.24 -14.98
CA GLY A 1001 -47.94 -9.13 -16.01
C GLY A 1001 -47.92 -10.59 -15.57
N HIS A 1002 -49.06 -11.07 -15.07
CA HIS A 1002 -49.47 -12.46 -14.87
C HIS A 1002 -48.52 -13.57 -15.39
N PHE A 1003 -48.13 -14.48 -14.47
CA PHE A 1003 -47.51 -15.81 -14.64
C PHE A 1003 -46.01 -15.90 -15.00
N ALA A 1004 -45.15 -16.10 -13.99
CA ALA A 1004 -44.05 -17.09 -13.96
C ALA A 1004 -43.19 -16.90 -12.69
N ALA A 1005 -42.61 -17.97 -12.13
CA ALA A 1005 -41.76 -17.92 -10.93
C ALA A 1005 -40.39 -17.19 -11.08
N HIS A 1006 -40.20 -16.45 -12.19
CA HIS A 1006 -39.00 -15.67 -12.55
C HIS A 1006 -39.33 -14.19 -12.87
N THR A 1007 -40.45 -13.67 -12.39
CA THR A 1007 -41.13 -12.48 -12.95
C THR A 1007 -40.57 -11.12 -12.55
N VAL A 1008 -39.85 -10.99 -11.43
CA VAL A 1008 -39.37 -9.68 -10.96
C VAL A 1008 -37.96 -9.42 -11.47
N VAL A 1009 -37.84 -9.07 -12.75
CA VAL A 1009 -36.56 -8.68 -13.37
C VAL A 1009 -36.46 -7.18 -13.63
N ARG A 1010 -37.52 -6.42 -13.34
CA ARG A 1010 -37.62 -4.99 -13.58
C ARG A 1010 -37.84 -4.25 -12.28
N PHE A 1011 -36.98 -3.29 -12.02
CA PHE A 1011 -36.89 -2.57 -10.77
C PHE A 1011 -36.79 -1.07 -11.02
N GLN A 1012 -37.25 -0.25 -10.07
CA GLN A 1012 -37.13 1.20 -10.12
C GLN A 1012 -36.83 1.73 -8.71
N CYS A 1013 -36.12 2.86 -8.63
CA CYS A 1013 -35.96 3.57 -7.36
C CYS A 1013 -37.27 4.30 -7.04
N ARG A 1014 -37.78 4.14 -5.82
CA ARG A 1014 -38.98 4.86 -5.33
C ARG A 1014 -38.62 5.85 -4.22
N ASN A 1015 -37.42 6.40 -4.26
CA ASN A 1015 -37.03 7.48 -3.37
C ASN A 1015 -37.37 8.81 -4.05
N ASP A 1016 -38.29 9.59 -3.47
CA ASP A 1016 -38.76 10.85 -4.06
C ASP A 1016 -37.62 11.90 -4.16
N GLU A 1017 -36.60 11.79 -3.29
CA GLU A 1017 -35.40 12.63 -3.30
C GLU A 1017 -34.33 12.17 -4.32
N CYS A 1018 -34.57 11.09 -5.06
CA CYS A 1018 -33.63 10.54 -6.03
C CYS A 1018 -34.04 10.90 -7.46
N GLU A 1019 -33.16 11.58 -8.20
CA GLU A 1019 -33.41 11.98 -9.60
C GLU A 1019 -33.48 10.80 -10.58
N ASN A 1020 -33.05 9.60 -10.17
CA ASN A 1020 -33.01 8.41 -11.02
C ASN A 1020 -34.21 7.49 -10.78
N ASN A 1021 -35.21 7.58 -11.67
CA ASN A 1021 -36.40 6.71 -11.71
C ASN A 1021 -36.44 5.84 -12.99
N GLU A 1022 -35.28 5.57 -13.60
CA GLU A 1022 -35.24 4.72 -14.79
C GLU A 1022 -35.50 3.24 -14.45
N GLU A 1023 -36.10 2.51 -15.40
CA GLU A 1023 -36.35 1.07 -15.26
C GLU A 1023 -35.04 0.28 -15.36
N ILE A 1024 -34.67 -0.37 -14.26
CA ILE A 1024 -33.47 -1.19 -14.11
C ILE A 1024 -33.85 -2.65 -14.33
N TYR A 1025 -33.24 -3.27 -15.34
CA TYR A 1025 -33.32 -4.70 -15.55
C TYR A 1025 -32.23 -5.43 -14.78
N LEU A 1026 -32.62 -6.31 -13.86
CA LEU A 1026 -31.78 -7.28 -13.17
C LEU A 1026 -32.24 -8.67 -13.57
N ASN A 1027 -31.50 -9.34 -14.46
CA ASN A 1027 -31.90 -10.64 -15.01
C ASN A 1027 -30.81 -11.69 -14.79
N HIS A 1028 -31.16 -12.96 -14.75
CA HIS A 1028 -30.16 -14.02 -14.62
C HIS A 1028 -29.39 -14.22 -15.93
N CYS A 1029 -28.14 -14.67 -15.80
CA CYS A 1029 -27.35 -15.07 -16.95
C CYS A 1029 -27.98 -16.27 -17.66
N LEU A 1030 -27.98 -16.26 -19.01
CA LEU A 1030 -28.45 -17.37 -19.83
C LEU A 1030 -27.61 -18.64 -19.64
N ASN A 1031 -26.31 -18.49 -19.41
CA ASN A 1031 -25.45 -19.58 -18.97
C ASN A 1031 -25.84 -20.00 -17.53
N GLY A 1032 -26.57 -21.09 -17.41
CA GLY A 1032 -26.97 -21.69 -16.13
C GLY A 1032 -25.82 -22.14 -15.22
N GLN A 1033 -24.59 -22.21 -15.74
CA GLN A 1033 -23.38 -22.48 -14.95
C GLN A 1033 -22.69 -21.20 -14.45
N CYS A 1034 -23.04 -20.03 -14.99
CA CYS A 1034 -22.45 -18.74 -14.60
C CYS A 1034 -23.07 -18.19 -13.30
N ASN A 1035 -24.38 -18.41 -13.08
CA ASN A 1035 -25.16 -17.96 -11.92
C ASN A 1035 -25.16 -16.44 -11.63
N ASN A 1036 -24.48 -15.63 -12.43
CA ASN A 1036 -24.42 -14.17 -12.26
C ASN A 1036 -25.75 -13.48 -12.61
N ILE A 1037 -26.05 -12.39 -11.91
CA ILE A 1037 -27.17 -11.49 -12.21
C ILE A 1037 -26.69 -10.38 -13.14
N ILE A 1038 -27.20 -10.32 -14.36
CA ILE A 1038 -26.95 -9.25 -15.32
C ILE A 1038 -27.65 -7.97 -14.85
N ASP A 1039 -26.88 -6.90 -14.68
CA ASP A 1039 -27.37 -5.58 -14.32
C ASP A 1039 -27.29 -4.63 -15.52
N SER A 1040 -28.45 -4.20 -16.00
CA SER A 1040 -28.58 -3.29 -17.14
C SER A 1040 -27.89 -1.93 -16.97
N ARG A 1041 -27.61 -1.51 -15.74
CA ARG A 1041 -26.89 -0.24 -15.47
C ARG A 1041 -25.43 -0.30 -15.90
N ILE A 1042 -24.84 -1.50 -16.00
CA ILE A 1042 -23.44 -1.71 -16.39
C ILE A 1042 -23.29 -2.50 -17.70
N SER A 1043 -24.32 -3.23 -18.09
CA SER A 1043 -24.31 -4.12 -19.24
C SER A 1043 -24.91 -3.47 -20.50
N LYS A 1044 -24.23 -3.61 -21.63
CA LYS A 1044 -24.75 -3.27 -22.97
C LYS A 1044 -25.56 -4.44 -23.55
N ARG A 1045 -26.43 -4.13 -24.51
CA ARG A 1045 -27.19 -5.13 -25.28
C ARG A 1045 -26.43 -5.58 -26.52
N CYS A 1046 -26.45 -6.87 -26.83
CA CYS A 1046 -25.93 -7.42 -28.08
C CYS A 1046 -26.84 -7.03 -29.26
N ASP A 1047 -26.44 -7.38 -30.49
CA ASP A 1047 -27.22 -7.05 -31.70
C ASP A 1047 -28.61 -7.72 -31.74
N ASN A 1048 -28.79 -8.83 -31.01
CA ASN A 1048 -30.08 -9.48 -30.83
C ASN A 1048 -30.95 -8.84 -29.71
N GLY A 1049 -30.51 -7.74 -29.12
CA GLY A 1049 -31.28 -6.94 -28.15
C GLY A 1049 -31.27 -7.47 -26.71
N LEU A 1050 -30.45 -8.47 -26.38
CA LEU A 1050 -30.30 -9.01 -25.02
C LEU A 1050 -29.05 -8.47 -24.33
N PHE A 1051 -29.15 -8.25 -23.01
CA PHE A 1051 -28.01 -7.78 -22.21
C PHE A 1051 -26.90 -8.82 -22.15
N ILE A 1052 -25.66 -8.35 -22.19
CA ILE A 1052 -24.45 -9.18 -22.16
C ILE A 1052 -24.06 -9.44 -20.71
N CYS A 1053 -23.86 -10.70 -20.32
CA CYS A 1053 -23.38 -11.02 -18.99
C CYS A 1053 -22.00 -10.42 -18.74
N ASP A 1054 -21.85 -9.68 -17.65
CA ASP A 1054 -20.59 -9.04 -17.23
C ASP A 1054 -19.53 -10.06 -16.75
N SER A 1055 -19.96 -11.27 -16.40
CA SER A 1055 -19.06 -12.35 -15.92
C SER A 1055 -18.61 -13.31 -17.03
N CYS A 1056 -19.53 -13.86 -17.84
CA CYS A 1056 -19.19 -14.87 -18.85
C CYS A 1056 -19.45 -14.45 -20.30
N GLY A 1057 -19.90 -13.21 -20.53
CA GLY A 1057 -20.16 -12.70 -21.88
C GLY A 1057 -21.38 -13.29 -22.61
N SER A 1058 -22.02 -14.33 -22.07
CA SER A 1058 -23.22 -14.91 -22.68
C SER A 1058 -24.36 -13.88 -22.73
N CYS A 1059 -25.03 -13.78 -23.88
CA CYS A 1059 -26.12 -12.82 -24.12
C CYS A 1059 -27.37 -13.45 -24.75
N CYS A 1060 -27.21 -14.28 -25.78
CA CYS A 1060 -28.31 -14.96 -26.46
C CYS A 1060 -27.88 -16.34 -26.97
N ALA A 1061 -28.82 -17.29 -26.96
CA ALA A 1061 -28.65 -18.62 -27.50
C ALA A 1061 -29.80 -18.93 -28.49
N HIS A 1062 -29.51 -19.74 -29.50
CA HIS A 1062 -30.44 -20.09 -30.55
C HIS A 1062 -31.64 -20.85 -29.99
N ASN A 1063 -31.42 -21.83 -29.11
CA ASN A 1063 -32.49 -22.59 -28.46
C ASN A 1063 -33.49 -21.70 -27.69
N MET A 1064 -33.00 -20.65 -27.04
CA MET A 1064 -33.81 -19.69 -26.29
C MET A 1064 -34.65 -18.84 -27.24
N LEU A 1065 -34.08 -18.40 -28.37
CA LEU A 1065 -34.81 -17.63 -29.39
C LEU A 1065 -35.91 -18.48 -30.03
N GLU A 1066 -35.64 -19.75 -30.35
CA GLU A 1066 -36.62 -20.71 -30.86
C GLU A 1066 -37.77 -20.92 -29.88
N ARG A 1067 -37.44 -21.23 -28.62
CA ARG A 1067 -38.45 -21.40 -27.57
C ARG A 1067 -39.32 -20.16 -27.41
N ARG A 1068 -38.71 -18.97 -27.43
CA ARG A 1068 -39.44 -17.70 -27.36
C ARG A 1068 -40.39 -17.52 -28.56
N LEU A 1069 -39.93 -17.80 -29.78
CA LEU A 1069 -40.76 -17.72 -30.98
C LEU A 1069 -41.92 -18.72 -30.92
N SER A 1070 -41.67 -19.96 -30.51
CA SER A 1070 -42.70 -21.00 -30.35
C SER A 1070 -43.76 -20.61 -29.31
N ASN A 1071 -43.33 -20.08 -28.16
CA ASN A 1071 -44.26 -19.59 -27.13
C ASN A 1071 -45.12 -18.43 -27.63
N LEU A 1072 -44.55 -17.48 -28.38
CA LEU A 1072 -45.31 -16.35 -28.94
C LEU A 1072 -46.31 -16.83 -30.00
N LYS A 1073 -45.94 -17.79 -30.85
CA LYS A 1073 -46.85 -18.44 -31.80
C LYS A 1073 -48.01 -19.15 -31.08
N LEU A 1074 -47.70 -19.90 -30.02
CA LEU A 1074 -48.69 -20.67 -29.27
C LEU A 1074 -49.67 -19.78 -28.47
N THR A 1075 -49.18 -18.67 -27.93
CA THR A 1075 -49.99 -17.73 -27.13
C THR A 1075 -50.66 -16.63 -27.97
N GLY A 1076 -50.39 -16.56 -29.27
CA GLY A 1076 -50.88 -15.49 -30.15
C GLY A 1076 -50.25 -14.12 -29.87
N GLY A 1077 -49.10 -14.08 -29.18
CA GLY A 1077 -48.37 -12.86 -28.87
C GLY A 1077 -47.73 -12.21 -30.09
N TYR A 1078 -47.42 -10.91 -30.00
CA TYR A 1078 -46.75 -10.18 -31.08
C TYR A 1078 -45.37 -10.77 -31.39
N ILE A 1079 -45.13 -11.10 -32.66
CA ILE A 1079 -43.86 -11.66 -33.15
C ILE A 1079 -43.13 -10.58 -33.97
N HIS A 1080 -41.97 -10.16 -33.47
CA HIS A 1080 -41.11 -9.19 -34.17
C HIS A 1080 -40.29 -9.87 -35.28
N ASP A 1081 -40.20 -9.27 -36.47
CA ASP A 1081 -39.50 -9.83 -37.64
C ASP A 1081 -38.06 -10.24 -37.34
N ASN A 1082 -37.34 -9.41 -36.59
CA ASN A 1082 -35.98 -9.73 -36.14
C ASN A 1082 -35.88 -11.06 -35.37
N LEU A 1083 -36.86 -11.43 -34.54
CA LEU A 1083 -36.84 -12.72 -33.83
C LEU A 1083 -36.97 -13.89 -34.80
N VAL A 1084 -37.86 -13.77 -35.79
CA VAL A 1084 -38.03 -14.78 -36.84
C VAL A 1084 -36.73 -14.94 -37.64
N LYS A 1085 -36.10 -13.81 -37.99
CA LYS A 1085 -34.80 -13.79 -38.67
C LYS A 1085 -33.72 -14.49 -37.84
N CYS A 1086 -33.56 -14.12 -36.56
CA CYS A 1086 -32.55 -14.72 -35.69
C CYS A 1086 -32.72 -16.23 -35.51
N VAL A 1087 -33.96 -16.73 -35.51
CA VAL A 1087 -34.23 -18.17 -35.50
C VAL A 1087 -33.85 -18.81 -36.84
N ASN A 1088 -34.41 -18.34 -37.96
CA ASN A 1088 -34.19 -18.95 -39.27
C ASN A 1088 -32.70 -18.96 -39.69
N GLU A 1089 -31.97 -17.90 -39.39
CA GLU A 1089 -30.55 -17.75 -39.71
C GLU A 1089 -29.62 -18.27 -38.60
N LYS A 1090 -30.16 -18.87 -37.53
CA LYS A 1090 -29.41 -19.39 -36.38
C LYS A 1090 -28.46 -18.37 -35.75
N LEU A 1091 -28.88 -17.11 -35.59
CA LEU A 1091 -28.06 -15.98 -35.09
C LEU A 1091 -27.82 -16.01 -33.57
N GLY A 1092 -27.96 -17.16 -32.90
CA GLY A 1092 -27.65 -17.32 -31.49
C GLY A 1092 -26.15 -17.27 -31.25
N HIS A 1093 -25.68 -16.27 -30.49
CA HIS A 1093 -24.25 -16.04 -30.27
C HIS A 1093 -23.55 -17.18 -29.51
N LEU A 1094 -24.23 -17.80 -28.52
CA LEU A 1094 -23.63 -18.85 -27.69
C LEU A 1094 -23.17 -20.06 -28.52
N GLU A 1095 -24.06 -20.60 -29.37
CA GLU A 1095 -23.78 -21.76 -30.22
C GLU A 1095 -22.81 -21.46 -31.37
N ARG A 1096 -22.64 -20.18 -31.73
CA ARG A 1096 -21.66 -19.69 -32.72
C ARG A 1096 -20.28 -19.40 -32.16
N GLY A 1097 -20.15 -19.26 -30.83
CA GLY A 1097 -18.91 -18.78 -30.22
C GLY A 1097 -18.62 -17.31 -30.51
N GLU A 1098 -19.67 -16.51 -30.65
CA GLU A 1098 -19.56 -15.06 -30.79
C GLU A 1098 -19.72 -14.42 -29.40
N TYR A 1099 -18.71 -13.68 -28.94
CA TYR A 1099 -18.75 -12.96 -27.66
C TYR A 1099 -18.57 -11.46 -27.87
N PHE A 1100 -19.25 -10.69 -27.03
CA PHE A 1100 -19.26 -9.23 -27.10
C PHE A 1100 -18.93 -8.67 -25.72
N CYS A 1101 -18.18 -7.58 -25.68
CA CYS A 1101 -17.82 -6.95 -24.42
C CYS A 1101 -19.03 -6.29 -23.76
N TYR A 1102 -19.33 -6.64 -22.50
CA TYR A 1102 -20.45 -6.05 -21.76
C TYR A 1102 -20.36 -4.52 -21.61
N LYS A 1103 -19.15 -3.94 -21.61
CA LYS A 1103 -18.93 -2.49 -21.44
C LYS A 1103 -19.14 -1.69 -22.74
N CYS A 1104 -18.54 -2.14 -23.83
CA CYS A 1104 -18.47 -1.37 -25.09
C CYS A 1104 -19.18 -2.02 -26.29
N LYS A 1105 -19.81 -3.20 -26.11
CA LYS A 1105 -20.49 -3.97 -27.15
C LYS A 1105 -19.58 -4.45 -28.30
N SER A 1106 -18.28 -4.13 -28.28
CA SER A 1106 -17.38 -4.57 -29.35
C SER A 1106 -17.23 -6.09 -29.30
N GLU A 1107 -17.22 -6.71 -30.48
CA GLU A 1107 -16.94 -8.14 -30.65
C GLU A 1107 -15.57 -8.47 -30.07
N MET A 1108 -15.47 -9.63 -29.43
CA MET A 1108 -14.27 -10.06 -28.72
C MET A 1108 -13.46 -11.04 -29.56
N THR A 1109 -12.14 -10.93 -29.45
CA THR A 1109 -11.19 -11.80 -30.13
C THR A 1109 -10.88 -12.99 -29.24
N GLU A 1110 -10.90 -14.18 -29.81
CA GLU A 1110 -10.46 -15.39 -29.12
C GLU A 1110 -8.93 -15.42 -29.14
N ILE A 1111 -8.31 -15.38 -27.96
CA ILE A 1111 -6.85 -15.31 -27.79
C ILE A 1111 -6.24 -16.68 -27.46
N SER A 1112 -7.06 -17.60 -26.97
CA SER A 1112 -6.77 -19.01 -26.67
C SER A 1112 -8.10 -19.76 -26.70
N ASP A 1113 -8.06 -21.09 -26.84
CA ASP A 1113 -9.26 -21.94 -26.88
C ASP A 1113 -10.27 -21.56 -25.78
N ASP A 1114 -11.46 -21.10 -26.18
CA ASP A 1114 -12.55 -20.65 -25.30
C ASP A 1114 -12.24 -19.46 -24.35
N ILE A 1115 -11.16 -18.71 -24.61
CA ILE A 1115 -10.79 -17.47 -23.90
C ILE A 1115 -10.91 -16.27 -24.85
N PHE A 1116 -11.80 -15.34 -24.51
CA PHE A 1116 -12.14 -14.18 -25.34
C PHE A 1116 -11.69 -12.87 -24.68
N GLN A 1117 -11.06 -11.97 -25.43
CA GLN A 1117 -10.60 -10.69 -24.95
C GLN A 1117 -11.09 -9.52 -25.82
N CYS A 1118 -11.47 -8.42 -25.16
CA CYS A 1118 -11.89 -7.20 -25.81
C CYS A 1118 -10.69 -6.25 -26.01
N SER A 1119 -10.34 -5.97 -27.26
CA SER A 1119 -9.24 -5.08 -27.65
C SER A 1119 -9.38 -3.62 -27.16
N LYS A 1120 -10.61 -3.17 -26.85
CA LYS A 1120 -10.87 -1.79 -26.40
C LYS A 1120 -10.93 -1.62 -24.88
N CYS A 1121 -11.41 -2.63 -24.16
CA CYS A 1121 -11.71 -2.52 -22.73
C CYS A 1121 -10.86 -3.44 -21.85
N ASN A 1122 -10.02 -4.28 -22.45
CA ASN A 1122 -9.25 -5.32 -21.77
C ASN A 1122 -10.12 -6.23 -20.85
N VAL A 1123 -11.39 -6.42 -21.23
CA VAL A 1123 -12.29 -7.37 -20.57
C VAL A 1123 -12.01 -8.74 -21.15
N GLU A 1124 -11.84 -9.72 -20.28
CA GLU A 1124 -11.58 -11.11 -20.64
C GLU A 1124 -12.72 -12.01 -20.14
N TYR A 1125 -13.09 -12.99 -20.95
CA TYR A 1125 -14.01 -14.07 -20.59
C TYR A 1125 -13.33 -15.41 -20.80
N ASP A 1126 -13.03 -16.08 -19.69
CA ASP A 1126 -12.64 -17.49 -19.70
C ASP A 1126 -13.89 -18.37 -19.65
N THR A 1127 -14.19 -19.00 -20.79
CA THR A 1127 -15.37 -19.87 -20.95
C THR A 1127 -15.03 -21.36 -20.96
N THR A 1128 -13.74 -21.71 -20.80
CA THR A 1128 -13.24 -23.10 -20.81
C THR A 1128 -13.97 -23.96 -19.79
N LYS A 1129 -14.17 -23.44 -18.58
CA LYS A 1129 -14.85 -24.11 -17.47
C LYS A 1129 -16.31 -24.48 -17.72
N TYR A 1130 -16.95 -23.90 -18.74
CA TYR A 1130 -18.36 -24.15 -19.05
C TYR A 1130 -18.58 -25.29 -20.06
N ASN A 1131 -17.54 -25.66 -20.80
CA ASN A 1131 -17.54 -26.74 -21.79
C ASN A 1131 -18.76 -26.71 -22.72
N PHE A 1132 -18.98 -25.56 -23.38
CA PHE A 1132 -20.16 -25.36 -24.22
C PHE A 1132 -20.09 -26.16 -25.52
N LYS A 1133 -21.19 -26.82 -25.89
CA LYS A 1133 -21.36 -27.35 -27.25
C LYS A 1133 -21.62 -26.19 -28.22
N ARG A 1134 -20.83 -26.11 -29.30
CA ARG A 1134 -20.93 -25.04 -30.33
C ARG A 1134 -21.32 -25.61 -31.70
N PRO A 1135 -22.54 -26.15 -31.87
CA PRO A 1135 -22.96 -26.80 -33.12
C PRO A 1135 -23.06 -25.82 -34.31
N HIS A 1136 -23.00 -24.51 -34.07
CA HIS A 1136 -23.11 -23.47 -35.10
C HIS A 1136 -21.83 -22.64 -35.23
N ILE A 1137 -20.70 -23.12 -34.68
CA ILE A 1137 -19.41 -22.42 -34.75
C ILE A 1137 -18.97 -22.12 -36.19
N HIS A 1138 -19.32 -22.99 -37.14
CA HIS A 1138 -19.05 -22.82 -38.56
C HIS A 1138 -19.79 -21.63 -39.20
N LEU A 1139 -20.79 -21.05 -38.51
CA LEU A 1139 -21.53 -19.86 -38.96
C LEU A 1139 -21.02 -18.55 -38.33
N ARG A 1140 -19.94 -18.61 -37.53
CA ARG A 1140 -19.31 -17.43 -36.92
C ARG A 1140 -18.82 -16.47 -38.00
N LYS A 1141 -19.13 -15.18 -37.87
CA LYS A 1141 -18.65 -14.15 -38.80
C LYS A 1141 -17.12 -14.06 -38.74
N THR A 1142 -16.44 -14.54 -39.77
CA THR A 1142 -14.98 -14.41 -39.92
C THR A 1142 -14.64 -13.04 -40.50
N ILE A 1143 -13.81 -12.27 -39.81
CA ILE A 1143 -13.02 -11.20 -40.44
C ILE A 1143 -11.70 -11.84 -40.87
N ALA A 1144 -11.31 -11.62 -42.13
CA ALA A 1144 -10.15 -12.18 -42.78
C ALA A 1144 -8.88 -12.16 -41.91
N THR A 1145 -8.38 -13.35 -41.57
CA THR A 1145 -7.01 -13.56 -41.12
C THR A 1145 -6.20 -14.19 -42.25
N THR A 1146 -5.14 -13.49 -42.64
CA THR A 1146 -4.05 -14.00 -43.46
C THR A 1146 -3.33 -15.17 -42.78
N GLY A 1147 -3.14 -16.27 -43.50
CA GLY A 1147 -1.88 -17.03 -43.49
C GLY A 1147 -1.66 -18.08 -42.39
N ASN A 1148 -2.23 -19.27 -42.61
CA ASN A 1148 -1.65 -20.62 -42.46
C ASN A 1148 -0.55 -20.90 -41.38
N ASN A 1149 -0.84 -21.83 -40.48
CA ASN A 1149 0.02 -23.00 -40.23
C ASN A 1149 -0.82 -24.16 -39.69
N GLY A 1150 -0.73 -25.30 -40.38
CA GLY A 1150 -1.56 -26.46 -40.14
C GLY A 1150 -1.24 -27.21 -38.85
N ASN A 1151 -2.27 -27.89 -38.34
CA ASN A 1151 -2.17 -29.22 -37.79
C ASN A 1151 -3.59 -29.80 -37.78
N ASP A 1152 -3.88 -30.65 -38.77
CA ASP A 1152 -5.01 -31.55 -38.74
C ASP A 1152 -4.83 -32.50 -37.55
N LYS A 1153 -5.70 -32.38 -36.55
CA LYS A 1153 -6.02 -33.47 -35.64
C LYS A 1153 -7.51 -33.74 -35.76
N GLU A 1154 -7.81 -34.84 -36.45
CA GLU A 1154 -9.12 -35.49 -36.48
C GLU A 1154 -9.62 -35.70 -35.05
N SER A 1155 -10.65 -34.94 -34.65
CA SER A 1155 -11.47 -35.27 -33.49
C SER A 1155 -12.51 -36.29 -33.92
N PHE A 1156 -12.37 -37.51 -33.40
CA PHE A 1156 -13.32 -38.59 -33.52
C PHE A 1156 -14.75 -38.14 -33.18
N ASN A 1157 -15.67 -38.42 -34.11
CA ASN A 1157 -17.10 -38.46 -33.85
C ASN A 1157 -17.38 -39.45 -32.70
N ASP A 1158 -18.09 -39.01 -31.68
CA ASP A 1158 -18.85 -39.90 -30.81
C ASP A 1158 -20.26 -39.32 -30.68
N ASP A 1159 -21.13 -39.83 -31.54
CA ASP A 1159 -22.58 -39.66 -31.49
C ASP A 1159 -23.09 -40.25 -30.16
N SER A 1160 -23.50 -39.38 -29.24
CA SER A 1160 -24.52 -39.75 -28.26
C SER A 1160 -25.42 -38.55 -27.99
N ASP A 1161 -26.56 -38.56 -28.70
CA ASP A 1161 -27.74 -37.76 -28.42
C ASP A 1161 -28.14 -37.92 -26.93
N PHE A 1162 -28.10 -36.82 -26.19
CA PHE A 1162 -28.89 -36.64 -24.97
C PHE A 1162 -29.51 -35.23 -25.01
N PRO A 1163 -30.83 -35.12 -24.82
CA PRO A 1163 -31.57 -33.89 -25.09
C PRO A 1163 -31.42 -32.90 -23.93
N PHE A 1164 -31.20 -31.63 -24.28
CA PHE A 1164 -31.61 -30.48 -23.47
C PHE A 1164 -32.62 -29.67 -24.26
#